data_AF-A0A2S7ZGP1-F1
#
_entry.id   AF-A0A2S7ZGP1-F1
#
_cell.length_a   1.000
_cell.length_b   1.000
_cell.length_c   1.000
_cell.angle_alpha   90.00
_cell.angle_beta   90.00
_cell.angle_gamma   90.00
#
_symmetry.space_group_name_H-M   'P 1'
#
loop_
_entity.id
_entity.type
_entity.pdbx_description
1 polymer ?
#
loop_
_entity_poly.entity_id
_entity_poly.type
_entity_poly.pdbx_seq_one_letter_code
_entity_poly.pdbx_strand_id
1 'polypeptide(L)'
;MQPMYIGQVAFTTGEVSPDVSSRFDLEQYKSALLLAENAVIRPYGAVARRQGSQFIGYAKYHDKPVRLFEFTTNKNQSFMLEFGDRYVRVWRNGVYTNVEVATPFEADIVSELNCIQSGDVMFICSGKYPIQTLSRYSDTDWRLDAYKLTEQPYEEINTDNGHTLTVSGDTITSTKDLFTQDMVGSVIQIAYYIEAVHTQSAGEVVEKKVRHGIVSAPTIEKTYNNINYNVGAFSTDTELSWKFTTHGTWEGTVKLQISNNDGQTWKDYRTYTSNKDYNVTDTGKIEAGARLKYVSDIKSGSVNCDLSIMPFTQYGIVEIKSVTDAKNAKVNVLNGIKEGEPSYQWKLGSWNRGRGYPKLCTFYQDRFVVAATDSKPNFIWFSRTGDYPNFGVEKVGGTITDDSAITLPVINRKMYEIRHLVPANDLIVLTSGNEWIVDGSKTITPTNCYLKTQTQRGALKCEPQFIGNRCVFVQERGGTVRDMGYSYESDNYTGQDLTLFVKTLVKGHVAVTSAYAQDPDSIIYYVRDDGQLNCLTYIPEQKVYGWSHFITNGKYRYVESVAEGEQDTIYFVVDRVINNKNVKCIERSIPLYTEDNSDVFLDCYVKVANSIKTDYINAPHLVGQMVDIVVDGQQMPSREVPPTGVIKLDGKANVITVGLPYTTKIKIPSVEQQINDGTLQCRLVTISRVALRLYRSYGGSVGRTFDDVDDLILKPKMLFTGDTVIVLPKIATSVNTNTEICIKHSKPFPFNLLAVTREVEIGGGFPNVHGM
;
A
#
# COMPACT_ATOMS: atom_id res chain seq x y z
N MET A 1 18.12 54.75 23.53
CA MET A 1 17.19 53.76 24.11
C MET A 1 18.01 52.58 24.58
N GLN A 2 17.64 51.88 25.66
CA GLN A 2 18.31 50.62 26.00
C GLN A 2 17.97 49.57 24.93
N PRO A 3 18.93 48.74 24.50
CA PRO A 3 18.67 47.69 23.53
C PRO A 3 17.69 46.66 24.11
N MET A 4 16.75 46.21 23.28
CA MET A 4 15.83 45.12 23.59
C MET A 4 16.38 43.81 23.03
N TYR A 5 16.27 42.73 23.78
CA TYR A 5 16.67 41.39 23.33
C TYR A 5 15.44 40.57 23.00
N ILE A 6 15.26 40.25 21.71
CA ILE A 6 14.07 39.53 21.23
C ILE A 6 14.47 38.16 20.71
N GLY A 7 13.95 37.12 21.35
CA GLY A 7 14.29 35.73 21.09
C GLY A 7 13.23 34.97 20.31
N GLN A 8 13.68 34.18 19.34
CA GLN A 8 12.94 33.08 18.73
C GLN A 8 13.53 31.76 19.24
N VAL A 9 12.76 31.04 20.04
CA VAL A 9 13.23 29.90 20.84
C VAL A 9 12.81 28.54 20.28
N ALA A 10 12.08 28.52 19.16
CA ALA A 10 11.66 27.32 18.46
C ALA A 10 11.44 27.61 16.97
N PHE A 11 11.42 26.55 16.16
CA PHE A 11 11.25 26.56 14.71
C PHE A 11 10.18 25.57 14.22
N THR A 12 9.28 25.13 15.12
CA THR A 12 8.29 24.07 14.89
C THR A 12 7.26 24.33 13.79
N THR A 13 7.03 25.59 13.41
CA THR A 13 6.18 25.92 12.26
C THR A 13 6.90 25.64 10.94
N GLY A 14 8.23 25.69 10.93
CA GLY A 14 9.03 25.51 9.74
C GLY A 14 8.82 26.63 8.72
N GLU A 15 9.06 26.30 7.45
CA GLU A 15 8.99 27.25 6.34
C GLU A 15 7.56 27.75 6.06
N VAL A 16 7.41 29.06 5.91
CA VAL A 16 6.15 29.72 5.56
C VAL A 16 6.28 30.56 4.28
N SER A 17 5.19 30.64 3.53
CA SER A 17 5.11 31.39 2.28
C SER A 17 5.09 32.90 2.49
N PRO A 18 5.57 33.69 1.50
CA PRO A 18 5.55 35.16 1.57
C PRO A 18 4.16 35.77 1.85
N ASP A 19 3.07 35.14 1.39
CA ASP A 19 1.71 35.66 1.61
C ASP A 19 1.30 35.68 3.10
N VAL A 20 1.93 34.85 3.93
CA VAL A 20 1.69 34.76 5.38
C VAL A 20 2.91 35.16 6.21
N SER A 21 4.03 35.52 5.56
CA SER A 21 5.30 35.85 6.22
C SER A 21 5.28 37.15 7.01
N SER A 22 4.18 37.90 6.98
CA SER A 22 3.99 39.13 7.75
C SER A 22 2.75 39.06 8.66
N ARG A 23 2.17 37.87 8.81
CA ARG A 23 1.02 37.60 9.71
C ARG A 23 1.52 37.30 11.12
N PHE A 24 2.16 38.28 11.75
CA PHE A 24 2.68 38.20 13.11
C PHE A 24 1.58 38.05 14.19
N ASP A 25 0.32 38.28 13.81
CA ASP A 25 -0.86 37.99 14.64
C ASP A 25 -1.09 36.48 14.83
N LEU A 26 -0.56 35.64 13.94
CA LEU A 26 -0.64 34.19 14.05
C LEU A 26 0.39 33.66 15.06
N GLU A 27 -0.03 32.75 15.92
CA GLU A 27 0.85 32.10 16.89
C GLU A 27 2.03 31.39 16.20
N GLN A 28 1.78 30.82 15.03
CA GLN A 28 2.74 30.12 14.18
C GLN A 28 3.93 31.01 13.77
N TYR A 29 3.74 32.33 13.67
CA TYR A 29 4.81 33.26 13.29
C TYR A 29 6.01 33.19 14.24
N LYS A 30 5.76 32.94 15.54
CA LYS A 30 6.80 32.90 16.58
C LYS A 30 7.81 31.77 16.39
N SER A 31 7.46 30.74 15.64
CA SER A 31 8.33 29.60 15.32
C SER A 31 8.49 29.36 13.83
N ALA A 32 8.15 30.35 13.00
CA ALA A 32 8.24 30.27 11.55
C ALA A 32 9.66 30.54 11.05
N LEU A 33 9.94 30.02 9.86
CA LEU A 33 11.08 30.33 9.02
C LEU A 33 10.57 30.84 7.67
N LEU A 34 11.25 31.80 7.09
CA LEU A 34 10.96 32.25 5.72
C LEU A 34 11.64 31.37 4.66
N LEU A 35 12.63 30.58 5.07
CA LEU A 35 13.32 29.59 4.24
C LEU A 35 13.96 28.53 5.14
N ALA A 36 13.81 27.26 4.80
CA ALA A 36 14.48 26.12 5.43
C ALA A 36 15.01 25.15 4.36
N GLU A 37 15.98 25.63 3.56
CA GLU A 37 16.64 24.88 2.49
C GLU A 37 17.75 23.99 3.07
N ASN A 38 17.72 22.69 2.76
CA ASN A 38 18.64 21.67 3.28
C ASN A 38 18.73 21.67 4.82
N ALA A 39 17.58 21.86 5.47
CA ALA A 39 17.42 21.85 6.91
C ALA A 39 16.29 20.90 7.32
N VAL A 40 16.36 20.35 8.53
CA VAL A 40 15.35 19.51 9.17
C VAL A 40 14.80 20.26 10.38
N ILE A 41 13.48 20.35 10.46
CA ILE A 41 12.79 20.85 11.64
C ILE A 41 12.69 19.70 12.65
N ARG A 42 13.28 19.85 13.84
CA ARG A 42 13.24 18.81 14.86
C ARG A 42 11.96 18.91 15.70
N PRO A 43 11.41 17.79 16.18
CA PRO A 43 10.27 17.74 17.09
C PRO A 43 10.35 18.73 18.26
N TYR A 44 11.53 18.81 18.88
CA TYR A 44 11.79 19.63 20.06
C TYR A 44 12.01 21.12 19.74
N GLY A 45 11.78 21.53 18.49
CA GLY A 45 11.78 22.93 18.05
C GLY A 45 13.11 23.45 17.55
N ALA A 46 14.17 22.65 17.47
CA ALA A 46 15.41 23.05 16.82
C ALA A 46 15.31 22.99 15.29
N VAL A 47 16.10 23.79 14.57
CA VAL A 47 16.34 23.62 13.13
C VAL A 47 17.78 23.16 12.93
N ALA A 48 17.94 22.00 12.31
CA ALA A 48 19.23 21.37 12.07
C ALA A 48 19.54 21.33 10.58
N ARG A 49 20.82 21.36 10.22
CA ARG A 49 21.27 20.94 8.90
C ARG A 49 20.87 19.48 8.67
N ARG A 50 20.34 19.18 7.48
CA ARG A 50 19.94 17.82 7.11
C ARG A 50 21.12 16.85 7.11
N GLN A 51 20.88 15.57 7.20
CA GLN A 51 21.89 14.55 6.95
C GLN A 51 22.29 14.50 5.47
N GLY A 52 23.49 13.98 5.23
CA GLY A 52 23.98 13.59 3.92
C GLY A 52 23.37 12.27 3.43
N SER A 53 23.75 11.87 2.22
CA SER A 53 23.26 10.65 1.57
C SER A 53 24.44 9.78 1.13
N GLN A 54 24.50 8.54 1.61
CA GLN A 54 25.53 7.57 1.26
C GLN A 54 25.25 7.00 -0.12
N PHE A 55 26.21 7.00 -1.03
CA PHE A 55 26.10 6.22 -2.26
C PHE A 55 26.24 4.72 -1.94
N ILE A 56 25.21 3.93 -2.24
CA ILE A 56 25.25 2.46 -2.01
C ILE A 56 25.36 1.67 -3.31
N GLY A 57 24.99 2.28 -4.44
CA GLY A 57 25.15 1.67 -5.75
C GLY A 57 24.36 2.40 -6.81
N TYR A 58 24.48 1.94 -8.05
CA TYR A 58 23.63 2.40 -9.13
C TYR A 58 22.41 1.47 -9.26
N ALA A 59 21.29 2.05 -9.65
CA ALA A 59 20.22 1.25 -10.22
C ALA A 59 20.72 0.50 -11.46
N LYS A 60 20.16 -0.69 -11.73
CA LYS A 60 20.60 -1.53 -12.87
C LYS A 60 20.56 -0.79 -14.20
N TYR A 61 19.49 -0.04 -14.44
CA TYR A 61 19.30 0.78 -15.64
C TYR A 61 19.21 2.25 -15.24
N HIS A 62 20.03 3.10 -15.85
CA HIS A 62 20.08 4.52 -15.52
C HIS A 62 18.95 5.34 -16.15
N ASP A 63 18.33 4.81 -17.21
CA ASP A 63 17.36 5.48 -18.08
C ASP A 63 15.91 4.97 -17.90
N LYS A 64 15.70 3.98 -17.02
CA LYS A 64 14.39 3.36 -16.76
C LYS A 64 13.88 3.67 -15.35
N PRO A 65 12.55 3.66 -15.12
CA PRO A 65 12.01 3.88 -13.78
C PRO A 65 12.44 2.79 -12.81
N VAL A 66 12.55 3.20 -11.54
CA VAL A 66 12.91 2.35 -10.41
C VAL A 66 11.96 2.68 -9.28
N ARG A 67 11.46 1.66 -8.61
CA ARG A 67 10.62 1.78 -7.42
C ARG A 67 11.26 0.99 -6.29
N LEU A 68 11.32 1.58 -5.11
CA LEU A 68 11.83 0.92 -3.92
C LEU A 68 10.65 0.46 -3.05
N PHE A 69 10.83 -0.65 -2.34
CA PHE A 69 9.88 -1.12 -1.33
C PHE A 69 10.64 -1.72 -0.15
N GLU A 70 10.11 -1.54 1.05
CA GLU A 70 10.54 -2.29 2.23
C GLU A 70 9.99 -3.73 2.20
N PHE A 71 10.79 -4.69 2.67
CA PHE A 71 10.36 -6.03 3.01
C PHE A 71 10.88 -6.42 4.40
N THR A 72 9.98 -6.60 5.36
CA THR A 72 10.31 -6.77 6.78
C THR A 72 10.10 -8.21 7.23
N THR A 73 11.14 -8.89 7.69
CA THR A 73 11.02 -10.32 8.08
C THR A 73 10.58 -10.48 9.53
N ASN A 74 11.40 -9.97 10.46
CA ASN A 74 11.15 -9.86 11.88
C ASN A 74 11.32 -8.40 12.31
N LYS A 75 10.92 -8.05 13.55
CA LYS A 75 11.13 -6.69 14.07
C LYS A 75 12.58 -6.25 13.85
N ASN A 76 12.75 -5.15 13.12
CA ASN A 76 14.02 -4.45 12.87
C ASN A 76 14.98 -5.16 11.90
N GLN A 77 14.51 -6.15 11.14
CA GLN A 77 15.26 -6.81 10.06
C GLN A 77 14.53 -6.67 8.72
N SER A 78 14.77 -5.53 8.07
CA SER A 78 14.20 -5.24 6.76
C SER A 78 15.23 -5.36 5.63
N PHE A 79 14.70 -5.62 4.44
CA PHE A 79 15.39 -5.53 3.16
C PHE A 79 14.81 -4.35 2.39
N MET A 80 15.66 -3.69 1.61
CA MET A 80 15.21 -2.77 0.59
C MET A 80 15.15 -3.54 -0.73
N LEU A 81 14.01 -3.49 -1.41
CA LEU A 81 13.78 -4.11 -2.71
C LEU A 81 13.84 -3.04 -3.80
N GLU A 82 14.69 -3.23 -4.81
CA GLU A 82 14.80 -2.36 -5.98
C GLU A 82 14.07 -3.02 -7.14
N PHE A 83 12.84 -2.58 -7.42
CA PHE A 83 12.09 -2.98 -8.60
C PHE A 83 12.44 -2.10 -9.79
N GLY A 84 12.75 -2.73 -10.92
CA GLY A 84 12.98 -2.06 -12.19
C GLY A 84 12.48 -2.91 -13.36
N ASP A 85 12.84 -2.50 -14.58
CA ASP A 85 12.39 -3.16 -15.81
C ASP A 85 12.80 -4.64 -15.87
N ARG A 86 11.84 -5.52 -15.59
CA ARG A 86 11.94 -6.98 -15.57
C ARG A 86 12.87 -7.56 -14.51
N TYR A 87 13.12 -6.83 -13.42
CA TYR A 87 13.88 -7.36 -12.28
C TYR A 87 13.43 -6.79 -10.94
N VAL A 88 13.76 -7.52 -9.88
CA VAL A 88 13.86 -7.01 -8.52
C VAL A 88 15.23 -7.39 -7.93
N ARG A 89 15.90 -6.46 -7.27
CA ARG A 89 17.17 -6.67 -6.55
C ARG A 89 16.98 -6.50 -5.06
N VAL A 90 17.66 -7.34 -4.29
CA VAL A 90 17.56 -7.32 -2.83
C VAL A 90 18.79 -6.62 -2.23
N TRP A 91 18.54 -5.67 -1.33
CA TRP A 91 19.55 -4.92 -0.61
C TRP A 91 19.30 -5.03 0.88
N ARG A 92 20.38 -4.99 1.67
CA ARG A 92 20.30 -5.02 3.13
C ARG A 92 21.36 -4.12 3.73
N ASN A 93 20.97 -3.21 4.63
CA ASN A 93 21.90 -2.30 5.32
C ASN A 93 22.80 -1.53 4.34
N GLY A 94 22.25 -1.07 3.21
CA GLY A 94 23.00 -0.38 2.16
C GLY A 94 23.94 -1.26 1.33
N VAL A 95 23.82 -2.59 1.37
CA VAL A 95 24.65 -3.52 0.59
C VAL A 95 23.78 -4.38 -0.32
N TYR A 96 24.12 -4.46 -1.60
CA TYR A 96 23.48 -5.37 -2.55
C TYR A 96 23.82 -6.82 -2.19
N THR A 97 22.81 -7.67 -2.02
CA THR A 97 23.01 -9.05 -1.55
C THR A 97 23.42 -10.03 -2.67
N ASN A 98 23.61 -9.53 -3.89
CA ASN A 98 23.78 -10.32 -5.12
C ASN A 98 22.56 -11.17 -5.51
N VAL A 99 21.39 -10.90 -4.92
CA VAL A 99 20.13 -11.54 -5.30
C VAL A 99 19.39 -10.65 -6.29
N GLU A 100 19.12 -11.21 -7.47
CA GLU A 100 18.27 -10.61 -8.51
C GLU A 100 17.24 -11.65 -8.96
N VAL A 101 15.96 -11.28 -8.93
CA VAL A 101 14.86 -12.13 -9.40
C VAL A 101 14.25 -11.48 -10.64
N ALA A 102 14.01 -12.28 -11.68
CA ALA A 102 13.36 -11.80 -12.88
C ALA A 102 11.88 -11.51 -12.61
N THR A 103 11.35 -10.43 -13.19
CA THR A 103 9.93 -10.05 -13.05
C THR A 103 9.29 -9.85 -14.42
N PRO A 104 7.96 -9.99 -14.55
CA PRO A 104 7.26 -9.68 -15.79
C PRO A 104 7.09 -8.16 -16.01
N PHE A 105 7.36 -7.34 -14.99
CA PHE A 105 7.03 -5.92 -14.97
C PHE A 105 7.94 -5.11 -15.89
N GLU A 106 7.36 -4.55 -16.94
CA GLU A 106 8.04 -3.66 -17.86
C GLU A 106 8.18 -2.25 -17.30
N ALA A 107 9.12 -1.49 -17.83
CA ALA A 107 9.37 -0.10 -17.44
C ALA A 107 8.10 0.77 -17.34
N ASP A 108 7.10 0.56 -18.20
CA ASP A 108 5.86 1.34 -18.20
C ASP A 108 4.99 1.13 -16.94
N ILE A 109 5.17 0.02 -16.23
CA ILE A 109 4.37 -0.32 -15.05
C ILE A 109 5.12 -0.26 -13.72
N VAL A 110 6.46 -0.16 -13.73
CA VAL A 110 7.28 -0.13 -12.49
C VAL A 110 6.81 0.96 -11.51
N SER A 111 6.47 2.15 -12.02
CA SER A 111 5.99 3.27 -11.21
C SER A 111 4.57 3.06 -10.66
N GLU A 112 3.81 2.12 -11.21
CA GLU A 112 2.41 1.83 -10.85
C GLU A 112 2.28 0.60 -9.94
N LEU A 113 3.38 -0.07 -9.58
CA LEU A 113 3.34 -1.25 -8.70
C LEU A 113 2.80 -0.88 -7.32
N ASN A 114 1.83 -1.64 -6.84
CA ASN A 114 1.33 -1.58 -5.47
C ASN A 114 1.64 -2.89 -4.77
N CYS A 115 2.27 -2.80 -3.60
CA CYS A 115 2.74 -3.96 -2.85
C CYS A 115 2.14 -3.95 -1.45
N ILE A 116 1.77 -5.13 -0.96
CA ILE A 116 1.53 -5.37 0.46
C ILE A 116 2.24 -6.65 0.89
N GLN A 117 2.78 -6.65 2.10
CA GLN A 117 3.45 -7.81 2.66
C GLN A 117 2.59 -8.49 3.73
N SER A 118 2.60 -9.81 3.76
CA SER A 118 2.12 -10.63 4.87
C SER A 118 3.14 -11.72 5.17
N GLY A 119 3.82 -11.64 6.31
CA GLY A 119 4.92 -12.53 6.65
C GLY A 119 6.02 -12.51 5.58
N ASP A 120 6.49 -13.68 5.16
CA ASP A 120 7.54 -13.82 4.13
C ASP A 120 7.01 -13.74 2.67
N VAL A 121 5.81 -13.19 2.45
CA VAL A 121 5.22 -13.06 1.10
C VAL A 121 4.78 -11.63 0.84
N MET A 122 5.26 -11.05 -0.26
CA MET A 122 4.80 -9.76 -0.79
C MET A 122 3.88 -9.99 -1.98
N PHE A 123 2.66 -9.46 -1.90
CA PHE A 123 1.64 -9.46 -2.96
C PHE A 123 1.78 -8.19 -3.77
N ILE A 124 1.77 -8.33 -5.10
CA ILE A 124 2.09 -7.25 -6.02
C ILE A 124 0.96 -7.12 -7.04
N CYS A 125 0.28 -5.99 -7.00
CA CYS A 125 -0.70 -5.56 -7.99
C CYS A 125 -0.06 -4.57 -8.96
N SER A 126 -0.32 -4.73 -10.25
CA SER A 126 0.29 -3.90 -11.31
C SER A 126 -0.72 -3.30 -12.27
N GLY A 127 -1.99 -3.69 -12.23
CA GLY A 127 -2.98 -3.30 -13.24
C GLY A 127 -2.85 -4.03 -14.59
N LYS A 128 -1.63 -4.40 -15.00
CA LYS A 128 -1.34 -4.97 -16.34
C LYS A 128 -1.10 -6.48 -16.34
N TYR A 129 -0.55 -7.03 -15.26
CA TYR A 129 -0.24 -8.45 -15.12
C TYR A 129 -1.08 -9.09 -14.00
N PRO A 130 -1.29 -10.42 -14.03
CA PRO A 130 -1.87 -11.14 -12.88
C PRO A 130 -1.13 -10.77 -11.59
N ILE A 131 -1.85 -10.77 -10.47
CA ILE A 131 -1.27 -10.53 -9.15
C ILE A 131 -0.05 -11.46 -9.00
N GLN A 132 1.09 -10.92 -8.60
CA GLN A 132 2.31 -11.70 -8.36
C GLN A 132 2.57 -11.79 -6.86
N THR A 133 3.26 -12.84 -6.45
CA THR A 133 3.81 -12.99 -5.11
C THR A 133 5.32 -13.09 -5.19
N LEU A 134 6.03 -12.24 -4.45
CA LEU A 134 7.45 -12.38 -4.18
C LEU A 134 7.63 -13.01 -2.79
N SER A 135 8.09 -14.26 -2.76
CA SER A 135 8.24 -15.06 -1.55
C SER A 135 9.70 -15.21 -1.17
N ARG A 136 9.99 -14.98 0.11
CA ARG A 136 11.32 -15.18 0.70
C ARG A 136 11.39 -16.54 1.40
N TYR A 137 12.27 -17.42 0.94
CA TYR A 137 12.55 -18.71 1.61
C TYR A 137 13.81 -18.65 2.48
N SER A 138 14.75 -17.76 2.13
CA SER A 138 15.92 -17.40 2.94
C SER A 138 16.41 -16.02 2.51
N ASP A 139 17.44 -15.49 3.18
CA ASP A 139 18.08 -14.23 2.78
C ASP A 139 18.59 -14.24 1.32
N THR A 140 18.85 -15.43 0.77
CA THR A 140 19.43 -15.64 -0.58
C THR A 140 18.51 -16.35 -1.56
N ASP A 141 17.33 -16.83 -1.12
CA ASP A 141 16.37 -17.57 -1.97
C ASP A 141 15.04 -16.82 -1.98
N TRP A 142 14.79 -16.14 -3.10
CA TRP A 142 13.61 -15.33 -3.36
C TRP A 142 13.00 -15.78 -4.67
N ARG A 143 11.68 -15.93 -4.70
CA ARG A 143 10.98 -16.47 -5.87
C ARG A 143 9.76 -15.63 -6.17
N LEU A 144 9.59 -15.30 -7.44
CA LEU A 144 8.41 -14.61 -7.95
C LEU A 144 7.53 -15.62 -8.68
N ASP A 145 6.28 -15.70 -8.27
CA ASP A 145 5.27 -16.57 -8.89
C ASP A 145 3.96 -15.79 -9.07
N ALA A 146 3.15 -16.20 -10.06
CA ALA A 146 1.79 -15.69 -10.17
C ALA A 146 0.95 -16.17 -8.98
N TYR A 147 0.20 -15.26 -8.36
CA TYR A 147 -0.72 -15.58 -7.28
C TYR A 147 -1.86 -16.44 -7.82
N LYS A 148 -1.94 -17.68 -7.35
CA LYS A 148 -2.93 -18.66 -7.81
C LYS A 148 -4.24 -18.47 -7.06
N LEU A 149 -5.26 -18.02 -7.77
CA LEU A 149 -6.63 -17.93 -7.25
C LEU A 149 -7.26 -19.32 -7.26
N THR A 150 -7.96 -19.68 -6.20
CA THR A 150 -8.83 -20.87 -6.17
C THR A 150 -10.15 -20.57 -6.88
N GLU A 151 -10.62 -19.34 -6.79
CA GLU A 151 -11.78 -18.83 -7.54
C GLU A 151 -11.59 -17.32 -7.79
N GLN A 152 -11.99 -16.85 -8.97
CA GLN A 152 -11.88 -15.43 -9.33
C GLN A 152 -13.25 -14.74 -9.31
N PRO A 153 -13.31 -13.39 -9.23
CA PRO A 153 -14.58 -12.71 -9.35
C PRO A 153 -15.06 -12.73 -10.81
N TYR A 154 -16.37 -12.86 -10.98
CA TYR A 154 -17.01 -12.92 -12.28
C TYR A 154 -17.77 -11.64 -12.64
N GLU A 155 -17.84 -11.38 -13.94
CA GLU A 155 -18.75 -10.42 -14.52
C GLU A 155 -20.21 -10.86 -14.37
N GLU A 156 -21.13 -9.98 -14.76
CA GLU A 156 -22.54 -10.31 -14.81
C GLU A 156 -22.81 -11.50 -15.73
N ILE A 157 -23.85 -12.27 -15.39
CA ILE A 157 -24.26 -13.42 -16.19
C ILE A 157 -24.75 -12.95 -17.56
N ASN A 158 -24.41 -13.70 -18.60
CA ASN A 158 -24.95 -13.49 -19.92
C ASN A 158 -26.49 -13.48 -19.88
N THR A 159 -27.08 -12.45 -20.48
CA THR A 159 -28.53 -12.24 -20.56
C THR A 159 -29.10 -12.58 -21.93
N ASP A 160 -28.25 -12.89 -22.91
CA ASP A 160 -28.65 -13.27 -24.26
C ASP A 160 -28.81 -14.79 -24.38
N ASN A 161 -30.05 -15.26 -24.37
CA ASN A 161 -30.38 -16.68 -24.48
C ASN A 161 -29.91 -17.32 -25.81
N GLY A 162 -29.63 -16.54 -26.85
CA GLY A 162 -29.10 -17.03 -28.14
C GLY A 162 -27.57 -17.11 -28.18
N HIS A 163 -26.86 -16.59 -27.17
CA HIS A 163 -25.42 -16.65 -27.06
C HIS A 163 -25.01 -17.80 -26.13
N THR A 164 -24.74 -18.97 -26.70
CA THR A 164 -24.42 -20.18 -25.93
C THR A 164 -22.94 -20.54 -26.05
N LEU A 165 -22.43 -21.18 -25.02
CA LEU A 165 -21.12 -21.82 -24.98
C LEU A 165 -21.29 -23.33 -24.88
N THR A 166 -20.49 -24.06 -25.65
CA THR A 166 -20.42 -25.52 -25.62
C THR A 166 -18.97 -25.94 -25.47
N VAL A 167 -18.68 -26.80 -24.50
CA VAL A 167 -17.34 -27.37 -24.30
C VAL A 167 -17.34 -28.81 -24.80
N SER A 168 -16.36 -29.19 -25.61
CA SER A 168 -16.18 -30.54 -26.13
C SER A 168 -14.70 -30.88 -26.11
N GLY A 169 -14.31 -31.78 -25.20
CA GLY A 169 -12.90 -32.06 -24.91
C GLY A 169 -12.14 -30.80 -24.48
N ASP A 170 -11.10 -30.43 -25.21
CA ASP A 170 -10.25 -29.27 -24.95
C ASP A 170 -10.73 -27.98 -25.66
N THR A 171 -11.91 -27.99 -26.27
CA THR A 171 -12.38 -26.89 -27.12
C THR A 171 -13.69 -26.31 -26.59
N ILE A 172 -13.74 -25.00 -26.45
CA ILE A 172 -14.97 -24.24 -26.20
C ILE A 172 -15.39 -23.52 -27.48
N THR A 173 -16.66 -23.67 -27.84
CA THR A 173 -17.28 -23.05 -29.01
C THR A 173 -18.37 -22.09 -28.56
N SER A 174 -18.39 -20.89 -29.15
CA SER A 174 -19.39 -19.86 -28.93
C SER A 174 -20.25 -19.65 -30.17
N THR A 175 -21.56 -19.46 -30.01
CA THR A 175 -22.44 -19.19 -31.16
C THR A 175 -22.23 -17.81 -31.78
N LYS A 176 -21.74 -16.85 -30.99
CA LYS A 176 -21.41 -15.48 -31.39
C LYS A 176 -19.94 -15.16 -31.11
N ASP A 177 -19.44 -14.10 -31.73
CA ASP A 177 -18.08 -13.63 -31.51
C ASP A 177 -17.91 -13.24 -30.03
N LEU A 178 -16.93 -13.85 -29.38
CA LEU A 178 -16.66 -13.68 -27.96
C LEU A 178 -15.16 -13.67 -27.67
N PHE A 179 -14.40 -14.58 -28.28
CA PHE A 179 -13.02 -14.82 -27.89
C PHE A 179 -12.07 -13.84 -28.55
N THR A 180 -11.16 -13.28 -27.75
CA THR A 180 -10.07 -12.40 -28.20
C THR A 180 -8.76 -12.88 -27.62
N GLN A 181 -7.63 -12.53 -28.24
CA GLN A 181 -6.31 -12.96 -27.76
C GLN A 181 -5.99 -12.48 -26.33
N ASP A 182 -6.62 -11.38 -25.89
CA ASP A 182 -6.48 -10.88 -24.52
C ASP A 182 -7.22 -11.71 -23.46
N MET A 183 -8.04 -12.68 -23.89
CA MET A 183 -8.73 -13.60 -22.99
C MET A 183 -7.91 -14.84 -22.63
N VAL A 184 -6.72 -15.03 -23.20
CA VAL A 184 -5.83 -16.13 -22.80
C VAL A 184 -5.48 -16.00 -21.31
N GLY A 185 -5.65 -17.09 -20.56
CA GLY A 185 -5.56 -17.14 -19.09
C GLY A 185 -6.80 -16.65 -18.35
N SER A 186 -7.85 -16.19 -19.05
CA SER A 186 -9.13 -15.86 -18.41
C SER A 186 -9.93 -17.13 -18.14
N VAL A 187 -10.69 -17.14 -17.05
CA VAL A 187 -11.68 -18.20 -16.82
C VAL A 187 -13.10 -17.80 -17.22
N ILE A 188 -13.92 -18.80 -17.55
CA ILE A 188 -15.35 -18.69 -17.82
C ILE A 188 -16.07 -19.70 -16.93
N GLN A 189 -17.08 -19.22 -16.21
CA GLN A 189 -18.01 -20.09 -15.46
C GLN A 189 -19.25 -20.33 -16.32
N ILE A 190 -19.69 -21.58 -16.42
CA ILE A 190 -20.83 -22.02 -17.22
C ILE A 190 -21.77 -22.81 -16.32
N ALA A 191 -23.03 -22.41 -16.27
CA ALA A 191 -24.07 -23.11 -15.52
C ALA A 191 -24.81 -24.10 -16.41
N TYR A 192 -25.01 -25.32 -15.91
CA TYR A 192 -25.82 -26.36 -16.53
C TYR A 192 -27.02 -26.66 -15.66
N TYR A 193 -28.18 -26.79 -16.28
CA TYR A 193 -29.37 -27.27 -15.61
C TYR A 193 -29.33 -28.79 -15.55
N ILE A 194 -29.35 -29.35 -14.35
CA ILE A 194 -29.46 -30.79 -14.14
C ILE A 194 -30.92 -31.09 -13.82
N GLU A 195 -31.54 -31.89 -14.70
CA GLU A 195 -32.92 -32.32 -14.54
C GLU A 195 -33.12 -33.17 -13.29
N ALA A 196 -34.36 -33.21 -12.81
CA ALA A 196 -34.71 -34.06 -11.68
C ALA A 196 -34.49 -35.53 -12.05
N VAL A 197 -33.82 -36.28 -11.16
CA VAL A 197 -33.68 -37.71 -11.34
C VAL A 197 -34.72 -38.41 -10.50
N HIS A 198 -35.60 -39.16 -11.15
CA HIS A 198 -36.66 -39.93 -10.51
C HIS A 198 -36.31 -41.42 -10.51
N THR A 199 -36.32 -42.06 -9.34
CA THR A 199 -36.25 -43.52 -9.26
C THR A 199 -37.63 -44.05 -8.94
N GLN A 200 -38.25 -44.75 -9.89
CA GLN A 200 -39.50 -45.48 -9.71
C GLN A 200 -39.18 -46.95 -9.54
N SER A 201 -39.68 -47.59 -8.48
CA SER A 201 -39.60 -49.04 -8.32
C SER A 201 -40.85 -49.55 -7.62
N ALA A 202 -41.46 -50.58 -8.22
CA ALA A 202 -42.59 -51.29 -7.65
C ALA A 202 -42.10 -52.52 -6.88
N GLY A 203 -42.56 -52.67 -5.64
CA GLY A 203 -42.41 -53.93 -4.92
C GLY A 203 -43.52 -54.88 -5.35
N GLU A 204 -43.20 -56.06 -5.86
CA GLU A 204 -44.17 -57.14 -6.00
C GLU A 204 -44.16 -58.04 -4.76
N VAL A 205 -45.35 -58.40 -4.28
CA VAL A 205 -45.53 -59.42 -3.24
C VAL A 205 -45.31 -60.80 -3.87
N VAL A 206 -44.30 -61.54 -3.39
CA VAL A 206 -44.07 -62.92 -3.85
C VAL A 206 -44.80 -63.86 -2.90
N GLU A 207 -45.88 -64.45 -3.39
CA GLU A 207 -46.57 -65.51 -2.65
C GLU A 207 -45.75 -66.80 -2.70
N LYS A 208 -45.24 -67.24 -1.54
CA LYS A 208 -44.59 -68.53 -1.40
C LYS A 208 -45.58 -69.54 -0.85
N LYS A 209 -46.00 -70.50 -1.67
CA LYS A 209 -46.79 -71.64 -1.19
C LYS A 209 -45.86 -72.62 -0.46
N VAL A 210 -46.04 -72.78 0.84
CA VAL A 210 -45.24 -73.72 1.66
C VAL A 210 -46.12 -74.89 2.09
N ARG A 211 -45.64 -76.12 1.85
CA ARG A 211 -46.29 -77.36 2.31
C ARG A 211 -45.62 -77.84 3.59
N HIS A 212 -46.36 -77.84 4.69
CA HIS A 212 -45.94 -78.44 5.95
C HIS A 212 -46.48 -79.88 6.05
N GLY A 213 -45.69 -80.85 5.58
CA GLY A 213 -46.00 -82.28 5.71
C GLY A 213 -46.94 -82.87 4.66
N ILE A 214 -47.06 -84.20 4.67
CA ILE A 214 -47.66 -85.02 3.58
C ILE A 214 -49.20 -84.95 3.54
N VAL A 215 -49.87 -84.38 4.56
CA VAL A 215 -51.36 -84.40 4.67
C VAL A 215 -51.98 -83.02 4.98
N SER A 216 -51.27 -81.92 4.70
CA SER A 216 -51.77 -80.56 4.97
C SER A 216 -52.03 -79.78 3.67
N ALA A 217 -53.14 -79.03 3.62
CA ALA A 217 -53.38 -78.05 2.55
C ALA A 217 -52.22 -77.04 2.48
N PRO A 218 -51.79 -76.58 1.29
CA PRO A 218 -50.70 -75.61 1.18
C PRO A 218 -51.07 -74.32 1.90
N THR A 219 -50.24 -73.88 2.86
CA THR A 219 -50.38 -72.57 3.47
C THR A 219 -49.70 -71.54 2.55
N ILE A 220 -50.38 -70.44 2.25
CA ILE A 220 -49.79 -69.32 1.53
C ILE A 220 -49.00 -68.50 2.55
N GLU A 221 -47.66 -68.61 2.53
CA GLU A 221 -46.80 -67.65 3.23
C GLU A 221 -46.51 -66.49 2.28
N LYS A 222 -46.95 -65.29 2.65
CA LYS A 222 -46.55 -64.07 1.95
C LYS A 222 -45.12 -63.75 2.36
N THR A 223 -44.17 -63.89 1.43
CA THR A 223 -42.81 -63.37 1.64
C THR A 223 -42.78 -61.99 1.03
N TYR A 224 -42.54 -60.98 1.86
CA TYR A 224 -42.50 -59.61 1.38
C TYR A 224 -41.10 -59.29 0.84
N ASN A 225 -41.02 -58.79 -0.39
CA ASN A 225 -39.77 -58.30 -0.95
C ASN A 225 -39.45 -56.94 -0.30
N ASN A 226 -38.50 -56.94 0.63
CA ASN A 226 -37.92 -55.69 1.12
C ASN A 226 -37.12 -55.06 -0.02
N ILE A 227 -37.58 -53.91 -0.52
CA ILE A 227 -36.89 -53.14 -1.54
C ILE A 227 -35.68 -52.48 -0.88
N ASN A 228 -34.49 -52.79 -1.37
CA ASN A 228 -33.26 -52.12 -0.99
C ASN A 228 -32.68 -51.48 -2.26
N TYR A 229 -33.03 -50.23 -2.49
CA TYR A 229 -32.65 -49.53 -3.71
C TYR A 229 -31.45 -48.64 -3.44
N ASN A 230 -30.29 -48.99 -3.99
CA ASN A 230 -29.08 -48.20 -3.87
C ASN A 230 -29.07 -47.11 -4.96
N VAL A 231 -29.34 -45.87 -4.58
CA VAL A 231 -29.27 -44.70 -5.47
C VAL A 231 -27.78 -44.31 -5.57
N GLY A 232 -27.01 -45.12 -6.30
CA GLY A 232 -25.55 -45.06 -6.34
C GLY A 232 -24.93 -43.88 -7.10
N ALA A 233 -25.71 -42.84 -7.45
CA ALA A 233 -25.30 -41.82 -8.43
C ALA A 233 -25.38 -40.36 -7.96
N PHE A 234 -25.68 -40.07 -6.69
CA PHE A 234 -25.93 -38.70 -6.23
C PHE A 234 -24.84 -38.26 -5.29
N SER A 235 -23.73 -37.82 -5.85
CA SER A 235 -22.66 -37.10 -5.16
C SER A 235 -22.32 -35.92 -6.04
N THR A 236 -22.59 -34.71 -5.57
CA THR A 236 -22.23 -33.46 -6.25
C THR A 236 -21.61 -32.51 -5.24
N ASP A 237 -20.81 -31.57 -5.72
CA ASP A 237 -20.16 -30.54 -4.90
C ASP A 237 -21.15 -29.45 -4.39
N THR A 238 -22.45 -29.65 -4.60
CA THR A 238 -23.52 -28.74 -4.21
C THR A 238 -24.57 -29.45 -3.35
N GLU A 239 -25.25 -28.70 -2.49
CA GLU A 239 -26.43 -29.21 -1.77
C GLU A 239 -27.52 -29.66 -2.76
N LEU A 240 -28.09 -30.83 -2.51
CA LEU A 240 -29.18 -31.36 -3.32
C LEU A 240 -30.48 -31.37 -2.52
N SER A 241 -31.56 -30.96 -3.19
CA SER A 241 -32.90 -31.13 -2.63
C SER A 241 -33.49 -32.45 -3.08
N TRP A 242 -34.19 -33.15 -2.20
CA TRP A 242 -34.82 -34.43 -2.51
C TRP A 242 -36.31 -34.40 -2.16
N LYS A 243 -37.08 -35.22 -2.86
CA LYS A 243 -38.50 -35.50 -2.60
C LYS A 243 -38.69 -37.01 -2.52
N PHE A 244 -39.35 -37.46 -1.47
CA PHE A 244 -39.70 -38.86 -1.26
C PHE A 244 -41.22 -39.00 -1.23
N THR A 245 -41.78 -40.00 -1.90
CA THR A 245 -43.21 -40.29 -1.87
C THR A 245 -43.44 -41.80 -1.82
N THR A 246 -44.31 -42.26 -0.92
CA THR A 246 -44.78 -43.66 -0.93
C THR A 246 -46.15 -43.74 -1.58
N HIS A 247 -46.46 -44.87 -2.20
CA HIS A 247 -47.74 -45.18 -2.82
C HIS A 247 -48.18 -46.60 -2.46
N GLY A 248 -49.48 -46.87 -2.54
CA GLY A 248 -50.08 -48.18 -2.29
C GLY A 248 -50.66 -48.32 -0.90
N THR A 249 -51.10 -49.53 -0.55
CA THR A 249 -51.66 -49.86 0.76
C THR A 249 -50.71 -50.85 1.43
N TRP A 250 -50.09 -50.43 2.52
CA TRP A 250 -48.99 -51.16 3.16
C TRP A 250 -48.97 -50.98 4.68
N GLU A 251 -48.55 -52.01 5.39
CA GLU A 251 -48.29 -51.99 6.82
C GLU A 251 -46.81 -52.31 7.05
N GLY A 252 -46.07 -51.48 7.79
CA GLY A 252 -44.65 -51.68 8.02
C GLY A 252 -43.87 -50.38 8.17
N THR A 253 -42.57 -50.41 7.88
CA THR A 253 -41.68 -49.24 7.89
C THR A 253 -40.98 -49.06 6.55
N VAL A 254 -40.80 -47.81 6.12
CA VAL A 254 -39.88 -47.45 5.04
C VAL A 254 -38.88 -46.43 5.58
N LYS A 255 -37.60 -46.69 5.40
CA LYS A 255 -36.51 -45.87 5.92
C LYS A 255 -35.72 -45.25 4.78
N LEU A 256 -35.60 -43.93 4.79
CA LEU A 256 -34.59 -43.24 4.00
C LEU A 256 -33.28 -43.26 4.79
N GLN A 257 -32.21 -43.77 4.19
CA GLN A 257 -30.88 -43.83 4.77
C GLN A 257 -29.94 -42.86 4.03
N ILE A 258 -28.97 -42.32 4.76
CA ILE A 258 -27.95 -41.40 4.23
C ILE A 258 -26.55 -41.98 4.46
N SER A 259 -25.63 -41.68 3.52
CA SER A 259 -24.21 -41.98 3.63
C SER A 259 -23.38 -40.76 3.28
N ASN A 260 -22.41 -40.42 4.14
CA ASN A 260 -21.48 -39.30 3.94
C ASN A 260 -20.05 -39.77 3.64
N ASN A 261 -19.88 -41.05 3.29
CA ASN A 261 -18.59 -41.69 3.02
C ASN A 261 -18.68 -42.64 1.83
N ASP A 262 -19.25 -42.12 0.74
CA ASP A 262 -19.34 -42.83 -0.55
C ASP A 262 -20.11 -44.15 -0.52
N GLY A 263 -21.06 -44.29 0.40
CA GLY A 263 -21.87 -45.51 0.54
C GLY A 263 -21.23 -46.60 1.39
N GLN A 264 -20.08 -46.36 2.04
CA GLN A 264 -19.42 -47.33 2.92
C GLN A 264 -20.23 -47.59 4.21
N THR A 265 -20.77 -46.54 4.83
CA THR A 265 -21.69 -46.67 5.98
C THR A 265 -22.99 -45.93 5.72
N TRP A 266 -24.10 -46.53 6.15
CA TRP A 266 -25.46 -46.00 5.99
C TRP A 266 -26.12 -45.82 7.35
N LYS A 267 -26.72 -44.65 7.57
CA LYS A 267 -27.46 -44.33 8.80
C LYS A 267 -28.92 -44.07 8.45
N ASP A 268 -29.83 -44.49 9.33
CA ASP A 268 -31.25 -44.15 9.22
C ASP A 268 -31.40 -42.63 9.34
N TYR A 269 -31.90 -41.99 8.29
CA TYR A 269 -32.05 -40.53 8.17
C TYR A 269 -33.50 -40.10 8.39
N ARG A 270 -34.44 -40.80 7.74
CA ARG A 270 -35.89 -40.67 7.96
C ARG A 270 -36.53 -42.04 8.07
N THR A 271 -37.55 -42.17 8.91
CA THR A 271 -38.34 -43.40 9.04
C THR A 271 -39.82 -43.07 8.92
N TYR A 272 -40.53 -43.79 8.06
CA TYR A 272 -41.94 -43.63 7.80
C TYR A 272 -42.66 -44.94 8.15
N THR A 273 -43.82 -44.85 8.78
CA THR A 273 -44.65 -45.99 9.17
C THR A 273 -46.04 -45.86 8.58
N SER A 274 -46.62 -46.99 8.17
CA SER A 274 -48.03 -47.11 7.82
C SER A 274 -48.60 -48.36 8.45
N ASN A 275 -49.90 -48.33 8.75
CA ASN A 275 -50.68 -49.49 9.19
C ASN A 275 -51.78 -49.91 8.19
N LYS A 276 -51.96 -49.17 7.08
CA LYS A 276 -52.93 -49.47 6.02
C LYS A 276 -52.71 -48.58 4.78
N ASP A 277 -53.71 -47.79 4.37
CA ASP A 277 -53.67 -46.92 3.20
C ASP A 277 -53.17 -45.53 3.58
N TYR A 278 -51.94 -45.47 4.10
CA TYR A 278 -51.30 -44.22 4.49
C TYR A 278 -50.00 -44.05 3.70
N ASN A 279 -49.95 -42.96 2.93
CA ASN A 279 -48.86 -42.65 2.02
C ASN A 279 -48.23 -41.32 2.39
N VAL A 280 -46.90 -41.30 2.45
CA VAL A 280 -46.13 -40.14 2.91
C VAL A 280 -45.53 -39.43 1.71
N THR A 281 -45.59 -38.10 1.71
CA THR A 281 -44.74 -37.25 0.88
C THR A 281 -43.86 -36.42 1.80
N ASP A 282 -42.55 -36.46 1.58
CA ASP A 282 -41.57 -35.70 2.36
C ASP A 282 -40.52 -35.07 1.44
N THR A 283 -39.89 -34.00 1.89
CA THR A 283 -38.86 -33.28 1.15
C THR A 283 -37.74 -32.87 2.09
N GLY A 284 -36.52 -32.84 1.60
CA GLY A 284 -35.39 -32.36 2.38
C GLY A 284 -34.22 -31.92 1.53
N LYS A 285 -33.13 -31.59 2.21
CA LYS A 285 -31.84 -31.27 1.59
C LYS A 285 -30.76 -32.19 2.14
N ILE A 286 -29.75 -32.45 1.33
CA ILE A 286 -28.54 -33.16 1.71
C ILE A 286 -27.32 -32.31 1.34
N GLU A 287 -26.28 -32.44 2.17
CA GLU A 287 -25.00 -31.76 1.96
C GLU A 287 -24.29 -32.31 0.71
N ALA A 288 -23.33 -31.54 0.19
CA ALA A 288 -22.47 -31.96 -0.91
C ALA A 288 -21.81 -33.33 -0.60
N GLY A 289 -21.78 -34.21 -1.61
CA GLY A 289 -21.20 -35.55 -1.50
C GLY A 289 -22.03 -36.61 -0.74
N ALA A 290 -23.15 -36.25 -0.13
CA ALA A 290 -24.00 -37.21 0.57
C ALA A 290 -24.84 -38.06 -0.40
N ARG A 291 -24.95 -39.35 -0.12
CA ARG A 291 -25.78 -40.30 -0.89
C ARG A 291 -27.03 -40.68 -0.11
N LEU A 292 -28.16 -40.79 -0.81
CA LEU A 292 -29.41 -41.29 -0.24
C LEU A 292 -29.70 -42.70 -0.75
N LYS A 293 -30.47 -43.45 0.03
CA LYS A 293 -31.15 -44.68 -0.37
C LYS A 293 -32.38 -44.93 0.48
N TYR A 294 -33.26 -45.82 0.06
CA TYR A 294 -34.38 -46.24 0.91
C TYR A 294 -34.44 -47.76 1.05
N VAL A 295 -34.91 -48.19 2.21
CA VAL A 295 -35.09 -49.59 2.59
C VAL A 295 -36.49 -49.75 3.17
N SER A 296 -37.27 -50.68 2.62
CA SER A 296 -38.58 -51.04 3.17
C SER A 296 -38.49 -52.30 4.05
N ASP A 297 -39.30 -52.35 5.10
CA ASP A 297 -39.60 -53.53 5.92
C ASP A 297 -41.11 -53.63 6.11
N ILE A 298 -41.77 -54.31 5.17
CA ILE A 298 -43.24 -54.39 5.10
C ILE A 298 -43.76 -55.68 5.72
N LYS A 299 -44.82 -55.56 6.52
CA LYS A 299 -45.53 -56.64 7.22
C LYS A 299 -46.77 -57.11 6.47
N SER A 300 -47.43 -56.23 5.72
CA SER A 300 -48.56 -56.56 4.85
C SER A 300 -48.75 -55.51 3.74
N GLY A 301 -49.43 -55.89 2.64
CA GLY A 301 -49.70 -54.99 1.52
C GLY A 301 -48.54 -54.81 0.53
N SER A 302 -48.55 -53.70 -0.22
CA SER A 302 -47.53 -53.33 -1.22
C SER A 302 -47.25 -51.83 -1.17
N VAL A 303 -45.96 -51.47 -1.18
CA VAL A 303 -45.50 -50.08 -1.20
C VAL A 303 -44.63 -49.81 -2.43
N ASN A 304 -44.97 -48.78 -3.19
CA ASN A 304 -44.09 -48.21 -4.21
C ASN A 304 -43.47 -46.94 -3.66
N CYS A 305 -42.18 -46.74 -3.85
CA CYS A 305 -41.47 -45.58 -3.32
C CYS A 305 -40.81 -44.81 -4.46
N ASP A 306 -41.11 -43.52 -4.52
CA ASP A 306 -40.51 -42.57 -5.44
C ASP A 306 -39.53 -41.70 -4.65
N LEU A 307 -38.24 -41.88 -4.92
CA LEU A 307 -37.21 -40.96 -4.46
C LEU A 307 -36.74 -40.14 -5.66
N SER A 308 -36.83 -38.82 -5.53
CA SER A 308 -36.42 -37.88 -6.55
C SER A 308 -35.38 -36.93 -6.01
N ILE A 309 -34.27 -36.75 -6.72
CA ILE A 309 -33.41 -35.59 -6.53
C ILE A 309 -33.99 -34.47 -7.40
N MET A 310 -34.33 -33.36 -6.77
CA MET A 310 -34.88 -32.17 -7.42
C MET A 310 -33.84 -31.56 -8.37
N PRO A 311 -34.28 -30.84 -9.41
CA PRO A 311 -33.35 -30.26 -10.36
C PRO A 311 -32.48 -29.21 -9.67
N PHE A 312 -31.23 -29.10 -10.11
CA PHE A 312 -30.25 -28.17 -9.57
C PHE A 312 -29.37 -27.59 -10.68
N THR A 313 -28.65 -26.51 -10.38
CA THR A 313 -27.69 -25.91 -11.30
C THR A 313 -26.28 -26.32 -10.92
N GLN A 314 -25.58 -26.96 -11.85
CA GLN A 314 -24.16 -27.26 -11.72
C GLN A 314 -23.35 -26.15 -12.39
N TYR A 315 -22.31 -25.66 -11.73
CA TYR A 315 -21.38 -24.68 -12.32
C TYR A 315 -20.09 -25.39 -12.71
N GLY A 316 -19.74 -25.29 -13.99
CA GLY A 316 -18.44 -25.68 -14.51
C GLY A 316 -17.56 -24.47 -14.77
N ILE A 317 -16.25 -24.66 -14.70
CA ILE A 317 -15.25 -23.60 -14.88
C ILE A 317 -14.20 -24.07 -15.89
N VAL A 318 -13.90 -23.21 -16.86
CA VAL A 318 -12.83 -23.43 -17.83
C VAL A 318 -11.87 -22.24 -17.87
N GLU A 319 -10.59 -22.51 -18.06
CA GLU A 319 -9.56 -21.50 -18.33
C GLU A 319 -9.21 -21.51 -19.82
N ILE A 320 -9.16 -20.33 -20.46
CA ILE A 320 -8.78 -20.20 -21.88
C ILE A 320 -7.27 -20.38 -22.02
N LYS A 321 -6.86 -21.45 -22.69
CA LYS A 321 -5.47 -21.77 -22.98
C LYS A 321 -4.95 -21.07 -24.24
N SER A 322 -5.76 -21.00 -25.28
CA SER A 322 -5.46 -20.26 -26.51
C SER A 322 -6.74 -19.93 -27.27
N VAL A 323 -6.71 -18.86 -28.08
CA VAL A 323 -7.84 -18.48 -28.92
C VAL A 323 -7.53 -18.84 -30.37
N THR A 324 -8.42 -19.63 -30.98
CA THR A 324 -8.28 -20.07 -32.38
C THR A 324 -8.88 -19.03 -33.32
N ASP A 325 -10.09 -18.57 -33.00
CA ASP A 325 -10.80 -17.50 -33.71
C ASP A 325 -11.83 -16.86 -32.76
N ALA A 326 -12.66 -15.94 -33.27
CA ALA A 326 -13.64 -15.21 -32.45
C ALA A 326 -14.71 -16.11 -31.79
N LYS A 327 -14.91 -17.33 -32.29
CA LYS A 327 -15.92 -18.29 -31.84
C LYS A 327 -15.34 -19.56 -31.24
N ASN A 328 -14.06 -19.84 -31.40
CA ASN A 328 -13.42 -21.07 -30.92
C ASN A 328 -12.17 -20.77 -30.10
N ALA A 329 -12.05 -21.41 -28.93
CA ALA A 329 -10.87 -21.36 -28.09
C ALA A 329 -10.53 -22.74 -27.51
N LYS A 330 -9.25 -22.97 -27.22
CA LYS A 330 -8.79 -24.12 -26.45
C LYS A 330 -8.84 -23.80 -24.97
N VAL A 331 -9.28 -24.76 -24.15
CA VAL A 331 -9.50 -24.57 -22.72
C VAL A 331 -8.91 -25.70 -21.87
N ASN A 332 -8.53 -25.36 -20.64
CA ASN A 332 -8.35 -26.32 -19.56
C ASN A 332 -9.66 -26.37 -18.74
N VAL A 333 -10.20 -27.58 -18.53
CA VAL A 333 -11.36 -27.75 -17.65
C VAL A 333 -10.87 -27.75 -16.20
N LEU A 334 -11.28 -26.75 -15.43
CA LEU A 334 -10.92 -26.61 -14.02
C LEU A 334 -11.93 -27.30 -13.12
N ASN A 335 -13.23 -27.26 -13.48
CA ASN A 335 -14.28 -27.90 -12.69
C ASN A 335 -15.53 -28.23 -13.52
N GLY A 336 -16.21 -29.34 -13.23
CA GLY A 336 -17.66 -29.50 -13.37
C GLY A 336 -18.33 -29.21 -14.72
N ILE A 337 -17.70 -29.51 -15.86
CA ILE A 337 -18.27 -29.27 -17.20
C ILE A 337 -19.11 -30.45 -17.68
N LYS A 338 -20.29 -30.15 -18.25
CA LYS A 338 -21.12 -31.11 -18.99
C LYS A 338 -20.78 -31.06 -20.48
N GLU A 339 -20.01 -32.03 -20.95
CA GLU A 339 -19.52 -32.04 -22.34
C GLU A 339 -20.64 -32.09 -23.37
N GLY A 340 -20.46 -31.34 -24.47
CA GLY A 340 -21.38 -31.30 -25.61
C GLY A 340 -22.67 -30.51 -25.38
N GLU A 341 -22.95 -30.05 -24.16
CA GLU A 341 -24.17 -29.32 -23.84
C GLU A 341 -24.00 -27.81 -24.06
N PRO A 342 -24.83 -27.17 -24.90
CA PRO A 342 -24.85 -25.71 -25.00
C PRO A 342 -25.51 -25.09 -23.76
N SER A 343 -24.88 -24.07 -23.18
CA SER A 343 -25.48 -23.23 -22.14
C SER A 343 -25.38 -21.76 -22.48
N TYR A 344 -26.48 -21.03 -22.31
CA TYR A 344 -26.51 -19.56 -22.38
C TYR A 344 -26.19 -18.91 -21.02
N GLN A 345 -26.18 -19.68 -19.94
CA GLN A 345 -25.90 -19.18 -18.60
C GLN A 345 -24.40 -19.27 -18.32
N TRP A 346 -23.66 -18.24 -18.69
CA TRP A 346 -22.22 -18.17 -18.46
C TRP A 346 -21.78 -16.79 -18.00
N LYS A 347 -20.61 -16.72 -17.35
CA LYS A 347 -19.98 -15.50 -16.85
C LYS A 347 -18.50 -15.51 -17.21
N LEU A 348 -17.98 -14.34 -17.58
CA LEU A 348 -16.55 -14.16 -17.80
C LEU A 348 -15.86 -13.78 -16.50
N GLY A 349 -14.59 -14.14 -16.37
CA GLY A 349 -13.71 -13.55 -15.38
C GLY A 349 -13.65 -12.03 -15.45
N SER A 350 -13.62 -11.39 -14.29
CA SER A 350 -13.49 -9.94 -14.19
C SER A 350 -12.06 -9.47 -14.53
N TRP A 351 -11.06 -10.34 -14.35
CA TRP A 351 -9.64 -9.98 -14.50
C TRP A 351 -9.03 -10.72 -15.69
N ASN A 352 -8.48 -9.95 -16.62
CA ASN A 352 -7.69 -10.46 -17.73
C ASN A 352 -6.88 -9.36 -18.39
N ARG A 353 -6.08 -9.71 -19.40
CA ARG A 353 -5.22 -8.77 -20.12
C ARG A 353 -5.99 -7.62 -20.76
N GLY A 354 -7.21 -7.86 -21.25
CA GLY A 354 -8.00 -6.85 -21.97
C GLY A 354 -8.78 -5.89 -21.05
N ARG A 355 -9.19 -6.35 -19.88
CA ARG A 355 -9.91 -5.59 -18.85
C ARG A 355 -8.98 -4.99 -17.79
N GLY A 356 -7.73 -5.43 -17.77
CA GLY A 356 -6.77 -5.19 -16.71
C GLY A 356 -6.94 -6.15 -15.54
N TYR A 357 -5.89 -6.18 -14.73
CA TYR A 357 -5.82 -6.85 -13.44
C TYR A 357 -5.94 -5.81 -12.31
N PRO A 358 -6.06 -6.23 -11.05
CA PRO A 358 -6.10 -5.26 -9.95
C PRO A 358 -4.84 -4.39 -9.88
N LYS A 359 -5.05 -3.10 -9.56
CA LYS A 359 -4.00 -2.09 -9.39
C LYS A 359 -3.57 -1.94 -7.93
N LEU A 360 -4.46 -2.26 -6.99
CA LEU A 360 -4.26 -2.06 -5.56
C LEU A 360 -4.59 -3.34 -4.79
N CYS A 361 -3.85 -3.58 -3.70
CA CYS A 361 -4.13 -4.66 -2.77
C CYS A 361 -3.90 -4.25 -1.30
N THR A 362 -4.69 -4.82 -0.41
CA THR A 362 -4.47 -4.79 1.04
C THR A 362 -5.08 -6.02 1.71
N PHE A 363 -4.80 -6.22 3.00
CA PHE A 363 -5.57 -7.13 3.86
C PHE A 363 -6.45 -6.32 4.80
N TYR A 364 -7.67 -6.78 5.05
CA TYR A 364 -8.60 -6.15 5.99
C TYR A 364 -9.61 -7.16 6.52
N GLN A 365 -9.76 -7.24 7.86
CA GLN A 365 -10.65 -8.17 8.56
C GLN A 365 -10.61 -9.61 8.02
N ASP A 366 -9.41 -10.20 7.92
CA ASP A 366 -9.19 -11.57 7.43
C ASP A 366 -9.71 -11.82 5.99
N ARG A 367 -9.67 -10.78 5.16
CA ARG A 367 -9.93 -10.85 3.72
C ARG A 367 -8.79 -10.20 2.94
N PHE A 368 -8.46 -10.79 1.81
CA PHE A 368 -7.60 -10.16 0.81
C PHE A 368 -8.47 -9.23 -0.03
N VAL A 369 -8.10 -7.96 -0.06
CA VAL A 369 -8.87 -6.90 -0.72
C VAL A 369 -8.06 -6.37 -1.88
N VAL A 370 -8.66 -6.37 -3.06
CA VAL A 370 -8.04 -5.82 -4.27
C VAL A 370 -8.98 -4.82 -4.91
N ALA A 371 -8.43 -3.82 -5.60
CA ALA A 371 -9.24 -2.77 -6.20
C ALA A 371 -8.66 -2.26 -7.52
N ALA A 372 -9.57 -1.63 -8.28
CA ALA A 372 -9.34 -0.97 -9.56
C ALA A 372 -8.72 -1.86 -10.65
N THR A 373 -9.45 -2.07 -11.74
CA THR A 373 -8.89 -2.54 -13.02
C THR A 373 -9.01 -1.43 -14.07
N ASP A 374 -8.48 -1.62 -15.28
CA ASP A 374 -8.66 -0.65 -16.36
C ASP A 374 -10.12 -0.51 -16.79
N SER A 375 -10.88 -1.61 -16.79
CA SER A 375 -12.31 -1.59 -17.11
C SER A 375 -13.20 -1.18 -15.92
N LYS A 376 -12.75 -1.43 -14.69
CA LYS A 376 -13.49 -1.18 -13.44
C LYS A 376 -12.62 -0.46 -12.41
N PRO A 377 -12.19 0.79 -12.66
CA PRO A 377 -11.32 1.56 -11.77
C PRO A 377 -11.98 1.94 -10.44
N ASN A 378 -13.31 1.82 -10.32
CA ASN A 378 -14.08 2.15 -9.14
C ASN A 378 -14.59 0.92 -8.36
N PHE A 379 -14.10 -0.29 -8.65
CA PHE A 379 -14.52 -1.52 -7.98
C PHE A 379 -13.52 -1.99 -6.92
N ILE A 380 -14.05 -2.59 -5.86
CA ILE A 380 -13.32 -3.27 -4.79
C ILE A 380 -13.82 -4.73 -4.74
N TRP A 381 -12.90 -5.67 -4.61
CA TRP A 381 -13.17 -7.08 -4.42
C TRP A 381 -12.55 -7.55 -3.11
N PHE A 382 -13.34 -8.18 -2.27
CA PHE A 382 -12.89 -8.87 -1.06
C PHE A 382 -12.97 -10.37 -1.31
N SER A 383 -11.91 -11.09 -0.96
CA SER A 383 -11.91 -12.55 -0.91
C SER A 383 -12.92 -13.06 0.12
N ARG A 384 -13.14 -14.37 0.14
CA ARG A 384 -13.75 -15.04 1.28
C ARG A 384 -12.93 -14.82 2.56
N THR A 385 -13.60 -14.86 3.69
CA THR A 385 -12.94 -14.75 5.00
C THR A 385 -12.04 -15.95 5.23
N GLY A 386 -10.77 -15.73 5.57
CA GLY A 386 -9.78 -16.77 5.85
C GLY A 386 -9.30 -17.58 4.64
N ASP A 387 -9.90 -17.41 3.46
CA ASP A 387 -9.52 -18.06 2.20
C ASP A 387 -9.19 -17.00 1.13
N TYR A 388 -7.99 -16.43 1.27
CA TYR A 388 -7.51 -15.27 0.48
C TYR A 388 -7.52 -15.46 -1.05
N PRO A 389 -7.21 -16.65 -1.60
CA PRO A 389 -7.26 -16.87 -3.04
C PRO A 389 -8.67 -17.01 -3.62
N ASN A 390 -9.72 -17.03 -2.80
CA ASN A 390 -11.07 -17.39 -3.20
C ASN A 390 -11.99 -16.16 -3.27
N PHE A 391 -12.38 -15.77 -4.48
CA PHE A 391 -13.35 -14.70 -4.73
C PHE A 391 -14.73 -15.23 -5.13
N GLY A 392 -15.03 -16.47 -4.74
CA GLY A 392 -16.30 -17.14 -4.98
C GLY A 392 -17.41 -16.74 -4.00
N VAL A 393 -18.64 -16.91 -4.47
CA VAL A 393 -19.86 -16.72 -3.66
C VAL A 393 -20.50 -18.07 -3.44
N GLU A 394 -20.79 -18.39 -2.18
CA GLU A 394 -21.47 -19.62 -1.78
C GLU A 394 -22.88 -19.31 -1.28
N LYS A 395 -23.79 -20.24 -1.56
CA LYS A 395 -25.16 -20.17 -1.08
C LYS A 395 -25.53 -21.47 -0.40
N VAL A 396 -25.94 -21.38 0.86
CA VAL A 396 -26.48 -22.50 1.64
C VAL A 396 -27.95 -22.23 1.88
N GLY A 397 -28.81 -23.19 1.54
CA GLY A 397 -30.24 -23.01 1.73
C GLY A 397 -30.90 -21.93 0.85
N GLY A 398 -30.18 -21.32 -0.11
CA GLY A 398 -30.63 -20.19 -0.92
C GLY A 398 -30.14 -18.82 -0.43
N THR A 399 -29.50 -18.77 0.74
CA THR A 399 -28.93 -17.56 1.34
C THR A 399 -27.43 -17.53 1.11
N ILE A 400 -26.88 -16.34 0.82
CA ILE A 400 -25.43 -16.16 0.69
C ILE A 400 -24.80 -16.32 2.08
N THR A 401 -23.71 -17.07 2.16
CA THR A 401 -22.99 -17.27 3.43
C THR A 401 -22.23 -16.01 3.84
N ASP A 402 -22.09 -15.77 5.15
CA ASP A 402 -21.45 -14.56 5.67
C ASP A 402 -19.96 -14.45 5.32
N ASP A 403 -19.30 -15.57 5.05
CA ASP A 403 -17.89 -15.65 4.66
C ASP A 403 -17.65 -15.54 3.15
N SER A 404 -18.71 -15.47 2.33
CA SER A 404 -18.62 -15.33 0.87
C SER A 404 -17.85 -14.07 0.44
N ALA A 405 -17.29 -14.11 -0.77
CA ALA A 405 -16.60 -12.96 -1.36
C ALA A 405 -17.55 -11.77 -1.60
N ILE A 406 -16.98 -10.56 -1.65
CA ILE A 406 -17.74 -9.31 -1.79
C ILE A 406 -17.21 -8.53 -2.98
N THR A 407 -18.10 -8.07 -3.86
CA THR A 407 -17.75 -7.14 -4.94
C THR A 407 -18.54 -5.86 -4.75
N LEU A 408 -17.85 -4.73 -4.61
CA LEU A 408 -18.44 -3.42 -4.31
C LEU A 408 -18.00 -2.37 -5.31
N PRO A 409 -18.94 -1.76 -6.07
CA PRO A 409 -18.66 -0.54 -6.81
C PRO A 409 -18.73 0.69 -5.90
N VAL A 410 -17.75 1.57 -6.03
CA VAL A 410 -17.82 2.95 -5.53
C VAL A 410 -18.68 3.75 -6.52
N ILE A 411 -19.96 3.95 -6.20
CA ILE A 411 -20.91 4.64 -7.07
C ILE A 411 -20.95 6.13 -6.73
N ASN A 412 -20.70 6.97 -7.73
CA ASN A 412 -20.82 8.42 -7.63
C ASN A 412 -21.32 9.00 -8.96
N ARG A 413 -21.72 10.28 -8.99
CA ARG A 413 -22.17 10.99 -10.21
C ARG A 413 -21.11 11.02 -11.31
N LYS A 414 -19.84 10.99 -10.91
CA LYS A 414 -18.68 10.86 -11.81
C LYS A 414 -17.94 9.59 -11.46
N MET A 415 -17.34 8.98 -12.47
CA MET A 415 -16.44 7.84 -12.28
C MET A 415 -15.13 8.34 -11.71
N TYR A 416 -14.82 7.95 -10.47
CA TYR A 416 -13.54 8.22 -9.83
C TYR A 416 -12.79 6.91 -9.64
N GLU A 417 -11.51 6.93 -10.01
CA GLU A 417 -10.63 5.78 -9.84
C GLU A 417 -10.24 5.67 -8.36
N ILE A 418 -10.22 4.44 -7.83
CA ILE A 418 -9.66 4.15 -6.51
C ILE A 418 -8.15 4.24 -6.62
N ARG A 419 -7.55 5.06 -5.75
CA ARG A 419 -6.12 5.37 -5.76
C ARG A 419 -5.37 4.71 -4.62
N HIS A 420 -6.00 4.58 -3.45
CA HIS A 420 -5.39 3.92 -2.29
C HIS A 420 -6.42 3.17 -1.45
N LEU A 421 -5.98 2.07 -0.85
CA LEU A 421 -6.67 1.34 0.21
C LEU A 421 -5.80 1.41 1.46
N VAL A 422 -6.29 2.05 2.52
CA VAL A 422 -5.54 2.22 3.77
C VAL A 422 -6.26 1.45 4.88
N PRO A 423 -5.75 0.27 5.29
CA PRO A 423 -6.34 -0.49 6.38
C PRO A 423 -6.07 0.20 7.72
N ALA A 424 -7.12 0.61 8.40
CA ALA A 424 -7.07 1.14 9.77
C ALA A 424 -8.18 0.45 10.62
N ASN A 425 -8.75 1.13 11.61
CA ASN A 425 -9.96 0.64 12.26
C ASN A 425 -11.09 0.47 11.23
N ASP A 426 -11.29 1.49 10.40
CA ASP A 426 -12.08 1.40 9.17
C ASP A 426 -11.14 1.20 7.97
N LEU A 427 -11.61 0.57 6.91
CA LEU A 427 -10.88 0.55 5.65
C LEU A 427 -11.12 1.89 4.94
N ILE A 428 -10.12 2.75 4.92
CA ILE A 428 -10.18 4.04 4.22
C ILE A 428 -9.90 3.78 2.73
N VAL A 429 -10.84 4.22 1.89
CA VAL A 429 -10.76 4.10 0.43
C VAL A 429 -10.62 5.49 -0.17
N LEU A 430 -9.44 5.81 -0.67
CA LEU A 430 -9.15 7.09 -1.31
C LEU A 430 -9.36 6.96 -2.82
N THR A 431 -10.18 7.84 -3.39
CA THR A 431 -10.42 7.93 -4.84
C THR A 431 -9.95 9.27 -5.39
N SER A 432 -9.85 9.41 -6.70
CA SER A 432 -9.46 10.67 -7.34
C SER A 432 -10.43 11.85 -7.10
N GLY A 433 -11.61 11.63 -6.51
CA GLY A 433 -12.58 12.70 -6.22
C GLY A 433 -13.16 12.72 -4.80
N ASN A 434 -13.08 11.61 -4.07
CA ASN A 434 -13.73 11.42 -2.78
C ASN A 434 -12.93 10.51 -1.85
N GLU A 435 -13.13 10.72 -0.55
CA GLU A 435 -12.65 9.86 0.51
C GLU A 435 -13.81 9.07 1.09
N TRP A 436 -13.67 7.76 1.17
CA TRP A 436 -14.69 6.84 1.66
C TRP A 436 -14.13 5.96 2.77
N ILE A 437 -15.02 5.33 3.52
CA ILE A 437 -14.67 4.21 4.39
C ILE A 437 -15.58 3.03 4.14
N VAL A 438 -15.07 1.83 4.40
CA VAL A 438 -15.88 0.68 4.79
C VAL A 438 -15.79 0.58 6.31
N ASP A 439 -16.94 0.67 6.97
CA ASP A 439 -17.08 0.68 8.43
C ASP A 439 -16.60 -0.64 9.05
N GLY A 440 -15.61 -0.55 9.93
CA GLY A 440 -14.98 -1.68 10.60
C GLY A 440 -15.58 -2.06 11.94
N SER A 441 -16.59 -1.32 12.42
CA SER A 441 -17.20 -1.56 13.75
C SER A 441 -17.94 -2.90 13.86
N LYS A 442 -18.27 -3.51 12.72
CA LYS A 442 -18.91 -4.83 12.63
C LYS A 442 -18.11 -5.71 11.68
N THR A 443 -18.27 -7.03 11.83
CA THR A 443 -17.71 -8.00 10.89
C THR A 443 -18.20 -7.73 9.48
N ILE A 444 -17.26 -7.67 8.54
CA ILE A 444 -17.56 -7.51 7.12
C ILE A 444 -18.10 -8.83 6.54
N THR A 445 -19.35 -8.76 6.09
CA THR A 445 -20.07 -9.85 5.39
C THR A 445 -20.72 -9.28 4.12
N PRO A 446 -21.11 -10.11 3.14
CA PRO A 446 -21.80 -9.63 1.94
C PRO A 446 -23.07 -8.82 2.22
N THR A 447 -23.75 -9.09 3.35
CA THR A 447 -24.95 -8.36 3.77
C THR A 447 -24.65 -7.12 4.61
N ASN A 448 -23.43 -7.00 5.13
CA ASN A 448 -22.97 -5.90 5.99
C ASN A 448 -21.62 -5.35 5.51
N CYS A 449 -21.59 -4.86 4.28
CA CYS A 449 -20.44 -4.15 3.71
C CYS A 449 -20.92 -3.03 2.80
N TYR A 450 -20.74 -1.78 3.23
CA TYR A 450 -21.20 -0.61 2.51
C TYR A 450 -20.23 0.55 2.69
N LEU A 451 -20.15 1.40 1.67
CA LEU A 451 -19.25 2.55 1.62
C LEU A 451 -19.93 3.80 2.20
N LYS A 452 -19.24 4.51 3.09
CA LYS A 452 -19.67 5.81 3.62
C LYS A 452 -18.74 6.91 3.13
N THR A 453 -19.26 7.90 2.42
CA THR A 453 -18.47 9.08 2.02
C THR A 453 -18.08 9.90 3.24
N GLN A 454 -16.81 10.30 3.32
CA GLN A 454 -16.30 11.17 4.38
C GLN A 454 -16.18 12.60 3.87
N THR A 455 -15.41 12.80 2.79
CA THR A 455 -15.21 14.09 2.14
C THR A 455 -15.19 13.94 0.61
N GLN A 456 -15.12 15.08 -0.09
CA GLN A 456 -15.18 15.14 -1.56
C GLN A 456 -13.97 15.89 -2.14
N ARG A 457 -12.77 15.63 -1.60
CA ARG A 457 -11.55 16.35 -2.02
C ARG A 457 -10.76 15.60 -3.09
N GLY A 458 -10.75 14.27 -3.00
CA GLY A 458 -9.99 13.40 -3.87
C GLY A 458 -8.52 13.31 -3.47
N ALA A 459 -7.90 12.18 -3.75
CA ALA A 459 -6.50 11.88 -3.47
C ALA A 459 -5.71 11.58 -4.75
N LEU A 460 -4.50 12.12 -4.82
CA LEU A 460 -3.51 11.83 -5.85
C LEU A 460 -2.93 10.41 -5.68
N LYS A 461 -2.24 9.89 -6.70
CA LYS A 461 -1.49 8.63 -6.64
C LYS A 461 -0.29 8.60 -5.68
N CYS A 462 0.19 9.75 -5.19
CA CYS A 462 1.23 9.78 -4.14
C CYS A 462 0.76 8.98 -2.93
N GLU A 463 1.62 8.10 -2.41
CA GLU A 463 1.28 7.18 -1.32
C GLU A 463 0.81 7.95 -0.08
N PRO A 464 -0.32 7.55 0.55
CA PRO A 464 -0.75 8.11 1.82
C PRO A 464 0.04 7.49 2.97
N GLN A 465 0.19 8.24 4.06
CA GLN A 465 0.88 7.79 5.28
C GLN A 465 -0.14 7.69 6.41
N PHE A 466 -0.30 6.51 7.00
CA PHE A 466 -1.14 6.31 8.18
C PHE A 466 -0.30 6.42 9.45
N ILE A 467 -0.39 7.56 10.13
CA ILE A 467 0.47 7.92 11.26
C ILE A 467 -0.39 8.07 12.51
N GLY A 468 -0.14 7.24 13.51
CA GLY A 468 -0.98 7.14 14.70
C GLY A 468 -2.40 6.72 14.33
N ASN A 469 -3.35 7.65 14.42
CA ASN A 469 -4.75 7.45 14.01
C ASN A 469 -5.20 8.45 12.91
N ARG A 470 -4.24 8.93 12.10
CA ARG A 470 -4.49 9.92 11.06
C ARG A 470 -3.89 9.47 9.73
N CYS A 471 -4.67 9.56 8.66
CA CYS A 471 -4.22 9.35 7.30
C CYS A 471 -3.79 10.69 6.69
N VAL A 472 -2.52 10.82 6.34
CA VAL A 472 -1.95 12.00 5.65
C VAL A 472 -1.82 11.67 4.17
N PHE A 473 -2.45 12.46 3.30
CA PHE A 473 -2.49 12.21 1.87
C PHE A 473 -2.40 13.51 1.06
N VAL A 474 -2.00 13.37 -0.20
CA VAL A 474 -1.94 14.48 -1.16
C VAL A 474 -3.26 14.54 -1.92
N GLN A 475 -3.88 15.71 -2.00
CA GLN A 475 -5.13 15.87 -2.74
C GLN A 475 -4.91 15.72 -4.26
N GLU A 476 -5.96 15.36 -5.01
CA GLU A 476 -5.89 15.01 -6.45
C GLU A 476 -5.09 16.00 -7.31
N ARG A 477 -5.16 17.31 -7.03
CA ARG A 477 -4.42 18.33 -7.81
C ARG A 477 -2.94 18.48 -7.43
N GLY A 478 -2.42 17.68 -6.51
CA GLY A 478 -1.02 17.68 -6.06
C GLY A 478 -0.59 18.83 -5.15
N GLY A 479 -1.22 20.00 -5.24
CA GLY A 479 -0.80 21.22 -4.52
C GLY A 479 -1.25 21.34 -3.06
N THR A 480 -1.78 20.28 -2.44
CA THR A 480 -2.27 20.30 -1.06
C THR A 480 -2.02 18.96 -0.39
N VAL A 481 -1.32 18.98 0.75
CA VAL A 481 -1.22 17.84 1.68
C VAL A 481 -2.23 18.06 2.81
N ARG A 482 -2.99 17.02 3.13
CA ARG A 482 -4.06 17.05 4.13
C ARG A 482 -3.96 15.83 5.02
N ASP A 483 -4.28 16.01 6.28
CA ASP A 483 -4.58 14.88 7.16
C ASP A 483 -6.09 14.63 7.25
N MET A 484 -6.45 13.42 7.65
CA MET A 484 -7.78 13.09 8.10
C MET A 484 -7.72 12.08 9.23
N GLY A 485 -8.56 12.28 10.23
CA GLY A 485 -8.77 11.32 11.31
C GLY A 485 -10.24 11.35 11.74
N TYR A 486 -10.68 10.30 12.41
CA TYR A 486 -12.04 10.23 12.91
C TYR A 486 -12.30 11.36 13.93
N SER A 487 -13.42 12.06 13.76
CA SER A 487 -13.88 13.15 14.62
C SER A 487 -15.23 12.78 15.22
N TYR A 488 -15.29 12.70 16.55
CA TYR A 488 -16.53 12.41 17.28
C TYR A 488 -17.58 13.53 17.13
N GLU A 489 -17.14 14.78 16.95
CA GLU A 489 -18.05 15.93 16.83
C GLU A 489 -18.85 15.91 15.52
N SER A 490 -18.20 15.47 14.44
CA SER A 490 -18.78 15.45 13.10
C SER A 490 -19.16 14.04 12.62
N ASP A 491 -18.91 13.02 13.45
CA ASP A 491 -19.10 11.58 13.15
C ASP A 491 -18.60 11.19 11.76
N ASN A 492 -17.41 11.69 11.40
CA ASN A 492 -16.76 11.41 10.12
C ASN A 492 -15.24 11.58 10.22
N TYR A 493 -14.53 11.13 9.18
CA TYR A 493 -13.11 11.43 9.01
C TYR A 493 -12.95 12.81 8.37
N THR A 494 -12.26 13.70 9.08
CA THR A 494 -11.96 15.06 8.61
C THR A 494 -10.60 15.52 9.15
N GLY A 495 -10.10 16.62 8.61
CA GLY A 495 -8.80 17.16 9.01
C GLY A 495 -8.45 18.46 8.30
N GLN A 496 -7.21 18.87 8.46
CA GLN A 496 -6.71 20.20 8.14
C GLN A 496 -5.79 20.20 6.91
N ASP A 497 -5.71 21.36 6.25
CA ASP A 497 -4.72 21.58 5.20
C ASP A 497 -3.35 21.80 5.86
N LEU A 498 -2.45 20.82 5.74
CA LEU A 498 -1.11 20.90 6.30
C LEU A 498 -0.20 21.84 5.49
N THR A 499 -0.60 22.20 4.27
CA THR A 499 0.13 23.12 3.39
C THR A 499 -0.37 24.55 3.46
N LEU A 500 -1.27 24.87 4.40
CA LEU A 500 -1.92 26.18 4.49
C LEU A 500 -0.91 27.33 4.52
N PHE A 501 0.16 27.18 5.29
CA PHE A 501 1.19 28.21 5.45
C PHE A 501 2.35 28.11 4.45
N VAL A 502 2.39 27.08 3.59
CA VAL A 502 3.58 26.76 2.77
C VAL A 502 3.23 26.54 1.29
N LYS A 503 2.25 27.28 0.78
CA LYS A 503 1.78 27.17 -0.62
C LYS A 503 2.89 27.33 -1.65
N THR A 504 3.95 28.08 -1.38
CA THR A 504 5.12 28.22 -2.27
C THR A 504 5.89 26.91 -2.52
N LEU A 505 5.92 25.98 -1.56
CA LEU A 505 6.61 24.69 -1.75
C LEU A 505 5.79 23.67 -2.54
N VAL A 506 4.50 23.91 -2.76
CA VAL A 506 3.58 22.94 -3.39
C VAL A 506 2.87 23.50 -4.63
N LYS A 507 2.81 24.83 -4.79
CA LYS A 507 2.13 25.47 -5.92
C LYS A 507 2.87 25.20 -7.22
N GLY A 508 2.14 24.67 -8.22
CA GLY A 508 2.68 24.40 -9.55
C GLY A 508 3.45 23.09 -9.67
N HIS A 509 3.51 22.31 -8.59
CA HIS A 509 4.23 21.05 -8.51
C HIS A 509 3.34 19.92 -8.01
N VAL A 510 3.71 18.70 -8.35
CA VAL A 510 3.00 17.48 -7.94
C VAL A 510 3.94 16.62 -7.10
N ALA A 511 3.45 16.15 -5.95
CA ALA A 511 4.16 15.12 -5.18
C ALA A 511 4.03 13.77 -5.92
N VAL A 512 5.16 13.20 -6.30
CA VAL A 512 5.24 11.95 -7.07
C VAL A 512 5.13 10.74 -6.15
N THR A 513 5.84 10.76 -5.04
CA THR A 513 5.86 9.69 -4.05
C THR A 513 6.14 10.24 -2.66
N SER A 514 5.80 9.47 -1.63
CA SER A 514 6.17 9.80 -0.26
C SER A 514 6.61 8.60 0.56
N ALA A 515 7.40 8.88 1.59
CA ALA A 515 7.80 7.90 2.61
C ALA A 515 7.77 8.54 3.98
N TYR A 516 7.49 7.74 5.01
CA TYR A 516 7.45 8.18 6.40
C TYR A 516 8.56 7.49 7.20
N ALA A 517 9.41 8.28 7.83
CA ALA A 517 10.29 7.82 8.90
C ALA A 517 9.70 8.26 10.23
N GLN A 518 9.20 7.31 11.00
CA GLN A 518 8.69 7.53 12.34
C GLN A 518 9.82 7.90 13.28
N ASP A 519 10.85 7.07 13.33
CA ASP A 519 11.98 7.26 14.22
C ASP A 519 13.18 7.76 13.42
N PRO A 520 13.84 8.85 13.84
CA PRO A 520 13.76 9.47 15.17
C PRO A 520 12.91 10.76 15.28
N ASP A 521 12.59 11.41 14.15
CA ASP A 521 12.00 12.76 14.16
C ASP A 521 10.57 12.85 13.63
N SER A 522 9.94 11.73 13.24
CA SER A 522 8.61 11.68 12.63
C SER A 522 8.47 12.62 11.42
N ILE A 523 9.15 12.27 10.32
CA ILE A 523 9.23 13.08 9.10
C ILE A 523 8.61 12.34 7.93
N ILE A 524 7.72 13.03 7.21
CA ILE A 524 7.22 12.61 5.91
C ILE A 524 8.02 13.31 4.82
N TYR A 525 8.54 12.54 3.88
CA TYR A 525 9.30 13.01 2.73
C TYR A 525 8.43 12.94 1.48
N TYR A 526 8.34 14.02 0.72
CA TYR A 526 7.59 14.12 -0.53
C TYR A 526 8.53 14.47 -1.68
N VAL A 527 8.68 13.57 -2.65
CA VAL A 527 9.43 13.87 -3.88
C VAL A 527 8.54 14.67 -4.82
N ARG A 528 9.00 15.84 -5.28
CA ARG A 528 8.33 16.64 -6.30
C ARG A 528 8.75 16.23 -7.71
N ASP A 529 7.86 16.48 -8.67
CA ASP A 529 8.07 16.24 -10.10
C ASP A 529 9.33 16.88 -10.69
N ASP A 530 9.76 18.03 -10.16
CA ASP A 530 10.97 18.75 -10.57
C ASP A 530 12.28 18.22 -9.97
N GLY A 531 12.19 17.36 -8.95
CA GLY A 531 13.32 16.73 -8.28
C GLY A 531 13.68 17.32 -6.92
N GLN A 532 12.92 18.27 -6.38
CA GLN A 532 13.04 18.74 -5.00
C GLN A 532 12.38 17.74 -4.03
N LEU A 533 12.90 17.65 -2.80
CA LEU A 533 12.30 16.85 -1.73
C LEU A 533 11.71 17.77 -0.66
N ASN A 534 10.41 17.76 -0.45
CA ASN A 534 9.80 18.48 0.66
C ASN A 534 9.71 17.57 1.89
N CYS A 535 9.99 18.11 3.06
CA CYS A 535 10.01 17.36 4.32
C CYS A 535 9.04 17.99 5.30
N LEU A 536 8.15 17.18 5.86
CA LEU A 536 7.18 17.59 6.88
C LEU A 536 7.45 16.83 8.17
N THR A 537 7.94 17.53 9.19
CA THR A 537 7.96 17.02 10.56
C THR A 537 6.55 17.08 11.12
N TYR A 538 5.95 15.91 11.40
CA TYR A 538 4.53 15.78 11.69
C TYR A 538 4.29 15.12 13.06
N ILE A 539 4.02 15.95 14.07
CA ILE A 539 3.65 15.46 15.41
C ILE A 539 2.36 16.17 15.83
N PRO A 540 1.19 15.60 15.47
CA PRO A 540 -0.09 16.24 15.69
C PRO A 540 -0.41 16.45 17.18
N GLU A 541 0.04 15.55 18.07
CA GLU A 541 -0.18 15.63 19.52
C GLU A 541 0.48 16.88 20.13
N GLN A 542 1.58 17.35 19.53
CA GLN A 542 2.32 18.54 19.95
C GLN A 542 2.05 19.75 19.05
N LYS A 543 1.15 19.62 18.07
CA LYS A 543 0.87 20.63 17.03
C LYS A 543 2.13 21.08 16.28
N VAL A 544 3.05 20.16 16.01
CA VAL A 544 4.26 20.42 15.22
C VAL A 544 4.01 19.99 13.77
N TYR A 545 4.05 20.97 12.86
CA TYR A 545 3.84 20.79 11.42
C TYR A 545 4.94 21.54 10.66
N GLY A 546 6.18 21.12 10.89
CA GLY A 546 7.37 21.84 10.45
C GLY A 546 7.75 21.49 9.02
N TRP A 547 7.49 22.39 8.07
CA TRP A 547 7.94 22.22 6.69
C TRP A 547 9.39 22.66 6.47
N SER A 548 10.07 21.94 5.60
CA SER A 548 11.39 22.26 5.07
C SER A 548 11.56 21.60 3.70
N HIS A 549 12.67 21.85 3.02
CA HIS A 549 12.93 21.20 1.74
C HIS A 549 14.40 20.93 1.49
N PHE A 550 14.71 19.85 0.77
CA PHE A 550 16.05 19.46 0.39
C PHE A 550 16.24 19.63 -1.11
N ILE A 551 17.43 20.11 -1.45
CA ILE A 551 17.98 20.15 -2.80
C ILE A 551 19.35 19.46 -2.79
N THR A 552 19.70 18.83 -3.91
CA THR A 552 20.98 18.19 -4.13
C THR A 552 21.51 18.53 -5.51
N ASN A 553 22.78 18.23 -5.79
CA ASN A 553 23.32 18.26 -7.14
C ASN A 553 22.78 17.06 -7.95
N GLY A 554 21.54 17.18 -8.42
CA GLY A 554 20.79 16.11 -9.04
C GLY A 554 19.28 16.29 -8.82
N LYS A 555 18.51 15.24 -9.05
CA LYS A 555 17.05 15.25 -8.85
C LYS A 555 16.62 14.02 -8.08
N TYR A 556 15.93 14.20 -6.96
CA TYR A 556 15.25 13.10 -6.27
C TYR A 556 14.13 12.56 -7.17
N ARG A 557 14.05 11.24 -7.30
CA ARG A 557 13.04 10.56 -8.14
C ARG A 557 12.14 9.63 -7.36
N TYR A 558 12.67 9.04 -6.30
CA TYR A 558 11.92 8.14 -5.43
C TYR A 558 12.48 8.21 -4.02
N VAL A 559 11.63 7.95 -3.03
CA VAL A 559 12.00 7.85 -1.62
C VAL A 559 11.29 6.65 -0.99
N GLU A 560 11.99 5.92 -0.13
CA GLU A 560 11.44 4.81 0.65
C GLU A 560 12.02 4.81 2.05
N SER A 561 11.21 4.41 3.03
CA SER A 561 11.63 4.24 4.41
C SER A 561 11.85 2.75 4.68
N VAL A 562 12.96 2.40 5.33
CA VAL A 562 13.31 1.01 5.64
C VAL A 562 13.77 0.95 7.09
N ALA A 563 13.12 0.09 7.89
CA ALA A 563 13.47 -0.13 9.28
C ALA A 563 14.81 -0.87 9.38
N GLU A 564 15.83 -0.22 9.93
CA GLU A 564 17.17 -0.78 10.08
C GLU A 564 17.65 -0.62 11.52
N GLY A 565 17.49 -1.68 12.31
CA GLY A 565 17.73 -1.61 13.76
C GLY A 565 16.62 -0.82 14.44
N GLU A 566 16.98 0.13 15.30
CA GLU A 566 16.00 0.92 16.09
C GLU A 566 15.60 2.24 15.42
N GLN A 567 15.86 2.40 14.13
CA GLN A 567 15.61 3.65 13.40
C GLN A 567 15.10 3.38 11.99
N ASP A 568 14.38 4.35 11.44
CA ASP A 568 13.94 4.34 10.05
C ASP A 568 14.99 5.02 9.19
N THR A 569 15.56 4.26 8.26
CA THR A 569 16.56 4.77 7.32
C THR A 569 15.91 5.11 6.00
N ILE A 570 16.21 6.28 5.46
CA ILE A 570 15.63 6.73 4.20
C ILE A 570 16.53 6.33 3.03
N TYR A 571 15.92 5.70 2.03
CA TYR A 571 16.54 5.39 0.75
C TYR A 571 16.01 6.33 -0.33
N PHE A 572 16.91 6.79 -1.19
CA PHE A 572 16.60 7.67 -2.31
C PHE A 572 17.02 7.04 -3.63
N VAL A 573 16.23 7.30 -4.67
CA VAL A 573 16.69 7.19 -6.06
C VAL A 573 16.96 8.61 -6.56
N VAL A 574 18.19 8.89 -6.99
CA VAL A 574 18.63 10.22 -7.41
C VAL A 574 19.21 10.17 -8.82
N ASP A 575 18.67 11.00 -9.71
CA ASP A 575 19.27 11.23 -11.03
C ASP A 575 20.42 12.23 -10.90
N ARG A 576 21.60 11.88 -11.41
CA ARG A 576 22.79 12.73 -11.41
C ARG A 576 23.45 12.75 -12.78
N VAL A 577 24.24 13.80 -13.03
CA VAL A 577 25.13 13.89 -14.19
C VAL A 577 26.56 13.75 -13.69
N ILE A 578 27.18 12.60 -13.94
CA ILE A 578 28.54 12.29 -13.50
C ILE A 578 29.37 11.96 -14.73
N ASN A 579 30.51 12.63 -14.91
CA ASN A 579 31.36 12.49 -16.09
C ASN A 579 30.55 12.62 -17.42
N ASN A 580 29.68 13.64 -17.49
CA ASN A 580 28.75 13.91 -18.60
C ASN A 580 27.77 12.76 -18.95
N LYS A 581 27.58 11.80 -18.05
CA LYS A 581 26.60 10.71 -18.21
C LYS A 581 25.49 10.85 -17.19
N ASN A 582 24.26 10.64 -17.65
CA ASN A 582 23.12 10.50 -16.76
C ASN A 582 23.23 9.16 -16.04
N VAL A 583 23.30 9.20 -14.72
CA VAL A 583 23.32 8.03 -13.85
C VAL A 583 22.18 8.13 -12.85
N LYS A 584 21.73 6.96 -12.42
CA LYS A 584 20.69 6.81 -11.40
C LYS A 584 21.30 6.14 -10.18
N CYS A 585 21.52 6.93 -9.14
CA CYS A 585 22.13 6.49 -7.90
C CYS A 585 21.05 6.03 -6.92
N ILE A 586 21.31 4.94 -6.22
CA ILE A 586 20.58 4.56 -5.01
C ILE A 586 21.43 5.06 -3.84
N GLU A 587 20.80 5.84 -2.97
CA GLU A 587 21.47 6.50 -1.86
C GLU A 587 20.75 6.23 -0.54
N ARG A 588 21.50 6.08 0.54
CA ARG A 588 21.01 5.76 1.88
C ARG A 588 21.33 6.89 2.85
N SER A 589 20.32 7.48 3.47
CA SER A 589 20.45 8.58 4.43
C SER A 589 20.23 8.08 5.85
N ILE A 590 21.29 8.10 6.65
CA ILE A 590 21.28 7.65 8.04
C ILE A 590 20.79 8.80 8.94
N PRO A 591 19.84 8.57 9.86
CA PRO A 591 19.40 9.59 10.81
C PRO A 591 20.53 10.13 11.72
N LEU A 592 20.39 11.39 12.13
CA LEU A 592 21.40 12.20 12.85
C LEU A 592 21.49 11.91 14.38
N TYR A 593 21.21 10.69 14.83
CA TYR A 593 21.21 10.34 16.25
C TYR A 593 22.27 9.29 16.62
N THR A 594 23.42 9.34 15.94
CA THR A 594 24.51 8.43 16.27
C THR A 594 25.39 9.00 17.40
N GLU A 595 25.46 8.29 18.54
CA GLU A 595 26.29 8.70 19.68
C GLU A 595 27.80 8.73 19.35
N ASP A 596 28.20 8.04 18.29
CA ASP A 596 29.58 7.82 17.88
C ASP A 596 30.19 8.93 16.98
N ASN A 597 29.50 10.06 16.78
CA ASN A 597 29.92 11.13 15.86
C ASN A 597 30.10 10.64 14.41
N SER A 598 29.36 9.61 13.98
CA SER A 598 29.48 9.07 12.63
C SER A 598 28.71 9.85 11.57
N ASP A 599 27.90 10.84 11.97
CA ASP A 599 27.10 11.70 11.11
C ASP A 599 27.90 12.29 9.95
N VAL A 600 27.33 12.23 8.74
CA VAL A 600 27.93 12.77 7.51
C VAL A 600 27.01 13.81 6.91
N PHE A 601 27.57 14.95 6.51
CA PHE A 601 26.84 16.10 5.96
C PHE A 601 27.22 16.39 4.50
N LEU A 602 27.40 15.32 3.73
CA LEU A 602 27.77 15.30 2.31
C LEU A 602 26.80 14.41 1.54
N ASP A 603 26.47 14.77 0.31
CA ASP A 603 25.60 13.95 -0.55
C ASP A 603 26.41 12.98 -1.40
N CYS A 604 25.78 11.88 -1.82
CA CYS A 604 26.40 10.84 -2.64
C CYS A 604 27.76 10.37 -2.10
N TYR A 605 27.92 10.34 -0.77
CA TYR A 605 29.22 10.19 -0.14
C TYR A 605 29.69 8.73 -0.12
N VAL A 606 31.01 8.56 -0.05
CA VAL A 606 31.67 7.33 0.34
C VAL A 606 32.48 7.59 1.61
N LYS A 607 32.40 6.67 2.57
CA LYS A 607 33.11 6.72 3.84
C LYS A 607 33.89 5.44 4.03
N VAL A 608 35.17 5.58 4.37
CA VAL A 608 36.05 4.46 4.71
C VAL A 608 36.53 4.67 6.14
N ALA A 609 36.39 3.64 6.97
CA ALA A 609 36.92 3.59 8.33
C ALA A 609 37.81 2.36 8.45
N ASN A 610 39.12 2.58 8.59
CA ASN A 610 40.12 1.52 8.62
C ASN A 610 40.84 1.49 9.98
N SER A 611 41.20 0.29 10.43
CA SER A 611 42.07 0.10 11.61
C SER A 611 43.53 0.48 11.33
N ILE A 612 43.94 0.44 10.06
CA ILE A 612 45.26 0.86 9.58
C ILE A 612 45.10 2.12 8.75
N LYS A 613 45.88 3.15 9.08
CA LYS A 613 45.80 4.44 8.38
C LYS A 613 46.12 4.30 6.89
N THR A 614 45.25 4.85 6.04
CA THR A 614 45.40 4.89 4.57
C THR A 614 45.55 6.33 4.07
N ASP A 615 46.20 6.50 2.93
CA ASP A 615 46.43 7.78 2.24
C ASP A 615 45.58 7.94 0.98
N TYR A 616 44.56 7.12 0.78
CA TYR A 616 43.66 7.23 -0.37
C TYR A 616 42.24 6.78 -0.05
N ILE A 617 41.31 7.20 -0.91
CA ILE A 617 39.93 6.72 -0.95
C ILE A 617 39.46 6.58 -2.40
N ASN A 618 38.66 5.54 -2.66
CA ASN A 618 38.03 5.29 -3.96
C ASN A 618 36.65 5.95 -4.00
N ALA A 619 36.44 6.85 -4.96
CA ALA A 619 35.17 7.50 -5.25
C ALA A 619 34.90 7.53 -6.77
N PRO A 620 34.87 6.36 -7.45
CA PRO A 620 34.70 6.30 -8.91
C PRO A 620 33.34 6.86 -9.37
N HIS A 621 32.33 6.86 -8.50
CA HIS A 621 31.02 7.45 -8.75
C HIS A 621 31.00 8.97 -8.66
N LEU A 622 32.11 9.63 -8.33
CA LEU A 622 32.21 11.09 -8.26
C LEU A 622 33.22 11.68 -9.24
N VAL A 623 33.73 10.90 -10.20
CA VAL A 623 34.73 11.35 -11.19
C VAL A 623 34.27 12.64 -11.90
N GLY A 624 35.16 13.64 -11.91
CA GLY A 624 34.91 14.97 -12.49
C GLY A 624 34.03 15.88 -11.65
N GLN A 625 33.61 15.46 -10.45
CA GLN A 625 32.87 16.32 -9.52
C GLN A 625 33.81 17.02 -8.57
N MET A 626 33.46 18.26 -8.20
CA MET A 626 34.07 18.95 -7.06
C MET A 626 33.49 18.38 -5.76
N VAL A 627 34.36 17.86 -4.90
CA VAL A 627 33.97 17.18 -3.66
C VAL A 627 34.61 17.80 -2.44
N ASP A 628 33.90 17.72 -1.33
CA ASP A 628 34.43 18.01 0.00
C ASP A 628 34.97 16.73 0.62
N ILE A 629 36.09 16.88 1.33
CA ILE A 629 36.85 15.78 1.90
C ILE A 629 36.99 16.01 3.41
N VAL A 630 36.57 15.04 4.20
CA VAL A 630 36.72 15.04 5.67
C VAL A 630 37.64 13.90 6.08
N VAL A 631 38.69 14.22 6.81
CA VAL A 631 39.75 13.30 7.24
C VAL A 631 39.89 13.40 8.75
N ASP A 632 39.65 12.30 9.47
CA ASP A 632 39.71 12.20 10.94
C ASP A 632 39.01 13.40 11.64
N GLY A 633 37.81 13.76 11.14
CA GLY A 633 36.99 14.86 11.67
C GLY A 633 37.41 16.28 11.24
N GLN A 634 38.37 16.43 10.33
CA GLN A 634 38.83 17.72 9.81
C GLN A 634 38.57 17.84 8.32
N GLN A 635 38.05 19.00 7.89
CA GLN A 635 37.83 19.30 6.47
C GLN A 635 39.17 19.60 5.81
N MET A 636 39.43 18.94 4.69
CA MET A 636 40.53 19.23 3.78
C MET A 636 40.03 20.18 2.67
N PRO A 637 40.95 20.85 1.92
CA PRO A 637 40.54 21.62 0.75
C PRO A 637 39.74 20.75 -0.23
N SER A 638 38.66 21.30 -0.76
CA SER A 638 37.85 20.64 -1.80
C SER A 638 38.70 20.37 -3.03
N ARG A 639 38.48 19.23 -3.68
CA ARG A 639 39.25 18.80 -4.87
C ARG A 639 38.28 18.25 -5.92
N GLU A 640 38.68 18.33 -7.19
CA GLU A 640 38.01 17.58 -8.24
C GLU A 640 38.44 16.11 -8.17
N VAL A 641 37.49 15.19 -8.29
CA VAL A 641 37.82 13.75 -8.32
C VAL A 641 38.51 13.40 -9.64
N PRO A 642 39.74 12.84 -9.60
CA PRO A 642 40.49 12.54 -10.82
C PRO A 642 39.83 11.45 -11.66
N PRO A 643 40.17 11.32 -12.96
CA PRO A 643 39.64 10.27 -13.84
C PRO A 643 39.87 8.84 -13.36
N THR A 644 40.87 8.62 -12.50
CA THR A 644 41.14 7.32 -11.86
C THR A 644 40.09 6.93 -10.83
N GLY A 645 39.29 7.89 -10.34
CA GLY A 645 38.37 7.70 -9.22
C GLY A 645 39.07 7.53 -7.87
N VAL A 646 40.39 7.72 -7.79
CA VAL A 646 41.17 7.53 -6.57
C VAL A 646 41.72 8.87 -6.09
N ILE A 647 41.27 9.32 -4.92
CA ILE A 647 41.76 10.55 -4.30
C ILE A 647 42.89 10.19 -3.36
N LYS A 648 44.09 10.74 -3.61
CA LYS A 648 45.23 10.64 -2.70
C LYS A 648 45.23 11.79 -1.69
N LEU A 649 45.54 11.46 -0.45
CA LEU A 649 45.71 12.37 0.67
C LEU A 649 47.20 12.66 0.88
N ASP A 650 47.51 13.83 1.45
CA ASP A 650 48.88 14.23 1.75
C ASP A 650 49.47 13.50 2.98
N GLY A 651 48.61 12.77 3.73
CA GLY A 651 48.98 11.97 4.89
C GLY A 651 48.03 10.79 5.10
N LYS A 652 48.36 9.93 6.07
CA LYS A 652 47.55 8.74 6.37
C LYS A 652 46.52 9.01 7.47
N ALA A 653 45.30 8.51 7.30
CA ALA A 653 44.17 8.71 8.20
C ALA A 653 43.35 7.44 8.44
N ASN A 654 42.59 7.39 9.54
CA ASN A 654 41.74 6.25 9.87
C ASN A 654 40.36 6.36 9.24
N VAL A 655 39.78 7.55 9.24
CA VAL A 655 38.44 7.83 8.72
C VAL A 655 38.54 8.87 7.61
N ILE A 656 38.11 8.49 6.41
CA ILE A 656 38.09 9.36 5.23
C ILE A 656 36.67 9.35 4.68
N THR A 657 36.08 10.53 4.51
CA THR A 657 34.77 10.71 3.91
C THR A 657 34.87 11.70 2.75
N VAL A 658 34.29 11.34 1.62
CA VAL A 658 34.26 12.16 0.41
C VAL A 658 32.85 12.17 -0.16
N GLY A 659 32.36 13.35 -0.53
CA GLY A 659 31.04 13.48 -1.14
C GLY A 659 30.78 14.87 -1.72
N LEU A 660 29.60 15.03 -2.29
CA LEU A 660 29.15 16.28 -2.87
C LEU A 660 28.75 17.27 -1.76
N PRO A 661 29.28 18.50 -1.79
CA PRO A 661 28.87 19.52 -0.85
C PRO A 661 27.45 20.01 -1.18
N TYR A 662 26.72 20.45 -0.15
CA TYR A 662 25.48 21.19 -0.29
C TYR A 662 25.44 22.34 0.73
N THR A 663 24.62 23.34 0.48
CA THR A 663 24.46 24.51 1.36
C THR A 663 23.12 24.43 2.09
N THR A 664 23.14 24.68 3.39
CA THR A 664 21.94 24.92 4.20
C THR A 664 21.70 26.42 4.27
N LYS A 665 20.46 26.84 4.06
CA LYS A 665 20.03 28.23 4.18
C LYS A 665 18.80 28.31 5.06
N ILE A 666 18.90 29.12 6.10
CA ILE A 666 17.80 29.38 7.03
C ILE A 666 17.54 30.89 7.00
N LYS A 667 16.30 31.29 6.72
CA LYS A 667 15.88 32.69 6.79
C LYS A 667 14.86 32.84 7.90
N ILE A 668 15.13 33.72 8.85
CA ILE A 668 14.30 33.94 10.03
C ILE A 668 13.50 35.23 9.83
N PRO A 669 12.18 35.23 10.11
CA PRO A 669 11.32 36.38 9.86
C PRO A 669 11.71 37.61 10.69
N SER A 670 11.20 38.78 10.27
CA SER A 670 11.41 40.04 10.98
C SER A 670 10.92 39.97 12.43
N VAL A 671 11.56 40.73 13.31
CA VAL A 671 11.16 40.84 14.70
C VAL A 671 9.85 41.63 14.78
N GLU A 672 8.84 41.00 15.36
CA GLU A 672 7.55 41.66 15.63
C GLU A 672 7.15 41.39 17.07
N GLN A 673 6.91 42.47 17.82
CA GLN A 673 6.46 42.41 19.20
C GLN A 673 5.60 43.64 19.49
N GLN A 674 4.52 43.42 20.25
CA GLN A 674 3.71 44.52 20.76
C GLN A 674 4.49 45.24 21.86
N ILE A 675 4.65 46.54 21.71
CA ILE A 675 5.31 47.45 22.65
C ILE A 675 4.27 48.43 23.20
N ASN A 676 4.58 49.09 24.32
CA ASN A 676 3.63 49.96 25.01
C ASN A 676 3.05 51.09 24.13
N ASP A 677 3.77 51.51 23.10
CA ASP A 677 3.38 52.55 22.14
C ASP A 677 2.96 51.98 20.77
N GLY A 678 2.62 50.69 20.70
CA GLY A 678 2.00 50.06 19.52
C GLY A 678 2.80 48.88 18.95
N THR A 679 3.04 48.91 17.64
CA THR A 679 3.73 47.85 16.88
C THR A 679 5.09 48.31 16.37
N LEU A 680 6.00 47.35 16.14
CA LEU A 680 7.29 47.56 15.46
C LEU A 680 7.15 47.70 13.94
N GLN A 681 5.99 47.36 13.38
CA GLN A 681 5.77 47.42 11.94
C GLN A 681 6.05 48.81 11.37
N CYS A 682 6.81 48.81 10.27
CA CYS A 682 7.22 49.99 9.53
C CYS A 682 8.05 51.01 10.34
N ARG A 683 8.43 50.69 11.58
CA ARG A 683 9.37 51.49 12.35
C ARG A 683 10.79 51.21 11.90
N LEU A 684 11.59 52.25 12.00
CA LEU A 684 13.02 52.19 11.81
C LEU A 684 13.67 51.43 12.97
N VAL A 685 14.32 50.30 12.68
CA VAL A 685 14.96 49.43 13.67
C VAL A 685 16.42 49.19 13.30
N THR A 686 17.28 49.10 14.30
CA THR A 686 18.68 48.70 14.14
C THR A 686 18.88 47.35 14.81
N ILE A 687 19.39 46.37 14.05
CA ILE A 687 19.95 45.13 14.61
C ILE A 687 21.47 45.19 14.46
N SER A 688 22.15 45.25 15.59
CA SER A 688 23.61 45.31 15.72
C SER A 688 24.21 43.91 15.88
N ARG A 689 23.57 43.08 16.70
CA ARG A 689 24.09 41.76 17.10
C ARG A 689 23.01 40.70 17.09
N VAL A 690 23.45 39.48 16.82
CA VAL A 690 22.64 38.27 16.90
C VAL A 690 23.37 37.26 17.76
N ALA A 691 22.67 36.74 18.76
CA ALA A 691 23.10 35.57 19.51
C ALA A 691 22.43 34.32 18.95
N LEU A 692 23.21 33.28 18.71
CA LEU A 692 22.72 31.95 18.32
C LEU A 692 22.99 30.97 19.47
N ARG A 693 21.96 30.22 19.86
CA ARG A 693 22.12 29.06 20.73
C ARG A 693 22.31 27.82 19.86
N LEU A 694 23.49 27.22 19.94
CA LEU A 694 23.87 26.08 19.12
C LEU A 694 24.08 24.83 19.98
N TYR A 695 23.86 23.67 19.40
CA TYR A 695 24.16 22.37 20.01
C TYR A 695 25.03 21.55 19.06
N ARG A 696 26.15 21.02 19.55
CA ARG A 696 27.09 20.16 18.79
C ARG A 696 27.32 20.65 17.35
N SER A 697 27.55 21.95 17.18
CA SER A 697 27.62 22.60 15.86
C SER A 697 29.03 23.09 15.52
N TYR A 698 29.34 23.21 14.24
CA TYR A 698 30.60 23.80 13.79
C TYR A 698 30.40 24.64 12.53
N GLY A 699 31.05 25.80 12.46
CA GLY A 699 30.92 26.77 11.37
C GLY A 699 29.54 27.43 11.29
N GLY A 700 29.23 27.96 10.10
CA GLY A 700 28.03 28.75 9.83
C GLY A 700 28.38 30.24 9.69
N SER A 701 27.56 30.96 8.94
CA SER A 701 27.70 32.38 8.67
C SER A 701 26.35 33.04 8.85
N VAL A 702 26.34 34.27 9.36
CA VAL A 702 25.12 35.02 9.68
C VAL A 702 25.17 36.38 9.03
N GLY A 703 24.06 36.81 8.46
CA GLY A 703 23.97 38.10 7.79
C GLY A 703 22.54 38.59 7.62
N ARG A 704 22.40 39.71 6.93
CA ARG A 704 21.10 40.28 6.58
C ARG A 704 20.53 39.65 5.30
N THR A 705 21.41 39.22 4.41
CA THR A 705 21.10 38.45 3.19
C THR A 705 21.99 37.21 3.13
N PHE A 706 21.82 36.33 2.14
CA PHE A 706 22.70 35.18 1.96
C PHE A 706 24.03 35.51 1.26
N ASP A 707 24.16 36.72 0.72
CA ASP A 707 25.34 37.22 0.02
C ASP A 707 26.20 38.14 0.90
N ASP A 708 25.58 38.79 1.90
CA ASP A 708 26.22 39.65 2.89
C ASP A 708 26.18 38.98 4.27
N VAL A 709 27.12 38.05 4.50
CA VAL A 709 27.22 37.23 5.71
C VAL A 709 28.64 37.28 6.28
N ASP A 710 28.74 37.26 7.61
CA ASP A 710 30.01 37.07 8.33
C ASP A 710 30.06 35.66 8.96
N ASP A 711 31.25 35.06 8.96
CA ASP A 711 31.47 33.73 9.54
C ASP A 711 31.39 33.75 11.07
N LEU A 712 30.74 32.72 11.65
CA LEU A 712 30.74 32.48 13.07
C LEU A 712 32.14 32.08 13.55
N ILE A 713 32.65 32.83 14.52
CA ILE A 713 33.93 32.53 15.17
C ILE A 713 33.68 31.51 16.28
N LEU A 714 33.89 30.23 15.96
CA LEU A 714 33.80 29.10 16.89
C LEU A 714 35.19 28.50 17.15
N LYS A 715 35.34 27.81 18.28
CA LYS A 715 36.60 27.12 18.60
C LYS A 715 36.95 26.12 17.49
N PRO A 716 38.16 26.19 16.90
CA PRO A 716 38.57 25.25 15.87
C PRO A 716 38.56 23.79 16.39
N LYS A 717 38.27 22.84 15.49
CA LYS A 717 38.39 21.39 15.72
C LYS A 717 37.53 20.81 16.87
N MET A 718 36.55 21.55 17.37
CA MET A 718 35.61 21.06 18.38
C MET A 718 34.19 21.48 18.02
N LEU A 719 33.22 20.58 18.24
CA LEU A 719 31.82 20.93 18.15
C LEU A 719 31.45 21.87 19.30
N PHE A 720 30.77 22.95 18.98
CA PHE A 720 30.34 23.98 19.92
C PHE A 720 28.92 23.73 20.40
N THR A 721 28.73 23.85 21.72
CA THR A 721 27.42 23.88 22.39
C THR A 721 27.37 25.08 23.31
N GLY A 722 26.32 25.88 23.21
CA GLY A 722 26.12 27.09 23.99
C GLY A 722 25.72 28.28 23.14
N ASP A 723 25.88 29.47 23.70
CA ASP A 723 25.50 30.73 23.07
C ASP A 723 26.71 31.40 22.43
N THR A 724 26.61 31.74 21.15
CA THR A 724 27.62 32.52 20.42
C THR A 724 27.00 33.81 19.90
N VAL A 725 27.76 34.89 19.88
CA VAL A 725 27.28 36.22 19.46
C VAL A 725 28.09 36.68 18.25
N ILE A 726 27.39 37.19 17.25
CA ILE A 726 27.99 37.78 16.06
C ILE A 726 27.46 39.21 15.86
N VAL A 727 28.36 40.10 15.45
CA VAL A 727 28.02 41.45 15.00
C VAL A 727 27.64 41.35 13.53
N LEU A 728 26.49 41.88 13.14
CA LEU A 728 26.07 41.83 11.74
C LEU A 728 26.91 42.77 10.87
N PRO A 729 27.12 42.43 9.59
CA PRO A 729 27.76 43.33 8.62
C PRO A 729 27.11 44.72 8.61
N LYS A 730 27.94 45.77 8.53
CA LYS A 730 27.47 47.16 8.49
C LYS A 730 27.00 47.51 7.07
N ILE A 731 25.74 47.92 6.94
CA ILE A 731 25.22 48.54 5.71
C ILE A 731 25.35 50.07 5.83
N ALA A 732 25.55 50.77 4.70
CA ALA A 732 25.64 52.23 4.63
C ALA A 732 24.46 52.98 5.30
N THR A 733 23.28 52.36 5.37
CA THR A 733 22.15 52.80 6.19
C THR A 733 22.01 51.90 7.42
N SER A 734 22.30 52.45 8.60
CA SER A 734 22.24 51.73 9.88
C SER A 734 20.82 51.38 10.34
N VAL A 735 19.80 51.95 9.71
CA VAL A 735 18.41 51.86 10.13
C VAL A 735 17.55 51.29 9.00
N ASN A 736 16.80 50.22 9.27
CA ASN A 736 15.97 49.52 8.29
C ASN A 736 14.64 49.10 8.93
N THR A 737 13.60 48.91 8.13
CA THR A 737 12.36 48.25 8.54
C THR A 737 12.48 46.73 8.46
N ASN A 738 13.38 46.19 7.63
CA ASN A 738 13.64 44.76 7.54
C ASN A 738 14.63 44.31 8.64
N THR A 739 14.16 43.38 9.47
CA THR A 739 14.90 42.79 10.61
C THR A 739 15.09 41.27 10.45
N GLU A 740 14.91 40.76 9.24
CA GLU A 740 15.19 39.37 8.88
C GLU A 740 16.68 39.02 9.11
N ILE A 741 16.92 37.76 9.45
CA ILE A 741 18.27 37.21 9.61
C ILE A 741 18.43 36.02 8.67
N CYS A 742 19.53 36.00 7.93
CA CYS A 742 19.93 34.90 7.07
C CYS A 742 21.10 34.14 7.71
N ILE A 743 20.96 32.83 7.80
CA ILE A 743 21.99 31.92 8.28
C ILE A 743 22.34 30.97 7.13
N LYS A 744 23.63 30.86 6.82
CA LYS A 744 24.16 30.04 5.73
C LYS A 744 25.20 29.07 6.28
N HIS A 745 25.16 27.82 5.85
CA HIS A 745 26.16 26.83 6.22
C HIS A 745 26.53 25.95 5.03
N SER A 746 27.83 25.87 4.69
CA SER A 746 28.32 25.08 3.55
C SER A 746 29.44 24.12 3.91
N LYS A 747 29.83 24.03 5.19
CA LYS A 747 30.88 23.10 5.62
C LYS A 747 30.27 21.71 5.86
N PRO A 748 31.06 20.63 5.77
CA PRO A 748 30.55 19.26 5.92
C PRO A 748 30.40 18.86 7.40
N PHE A 749 29.82 19.73 8.22
CA PHE A 749 29.74 19.58 9.67
C PHE A 749 28.33 19.85 10.18
N PRO A 750 27.98 19.35 11.39
CA PRO A 750 26.67 19.60 11.96
C PRO A 750 26.46 21.09 12.24
N PHE A 751 25.22 21.52 12.04
CA PHE A 751 24.73 22.83 12.45
C PHE A 751 23.32 22.66 13.02
N ASN A 752 23.16 22.81 14.32
CA ASN A 752 21.90 22.61 15.04
C ASN A 752 21.58 23.86 15.87
N LEU A 753 20.61 24.62 15.36
CA LEU A 753 20.19 25.90 15.91
C LEU A 753 18.98 25.70 16.83
N LEU A 754 19.17 25.98 18.11
CA LEU A 754 18.12 25.85 19.13
C LEU A 754 17.33 27.15 19.31
N ALA A 755 17.99 28.30 19.22
CA ALA A 755 17.35 29.60 19.37
C ALA A 755 18.16 30.72 18.74
N VAL A 756 17.49 31.83 18.41
CA VAL A 756 18.11 33.08 17.94
C VAL A 756 17.60 34.24 18.78
N THR A 757 18.52 35.06 19.30
CA THR A 757 18.20 36.29 20.01
C THR A 757 18.81 37.47 19.29
N ARG A 758 18.02 38.49 19.00
CA ARG A 758 18.46 39.71 18.30
C ARG A 758 18.55 40.85 19.30
N GLU A 759 19.64 41.61 19.23
CA GLU A 759 19.78 42.89 19.91
C GLU A 759 19.15 43.98 19.03
N VAL A 760 18.05 44.56 19.52
CA VAL A 760 17.15 45.43 18.76
C VAL A 760 17.12 46.82 19.39
N GLU A 761 17.44 47.85 18.61
CA GLU A 761 17.26 49.25 18.99
C GLU A 761 16.19 49.89 18.10
N ILE A 762 15.16 50.44 18.72
CA ILE A 762 14.02 51.05 18.03
C ILE A 762 14.30 52.54 17.82
N GLY A 763 14.30 52.96 16.56
CA GLY A 763 14.34 54.35 16.14
C GLY A 763 12.94 54.98 16.04
N GLY A 764 12.89 56.30 15.85
CA GLY A 764 11.64 57.03 15.64
C GLY A 764 11.35 57.30 14.15
N GLY A 765 10.06 57.33 13.78
CA GLY A 765 9.58 57.77 12.47
C GLY A 765 9.41 56.66 11.42
N PHE A 766 8.66 56.98 10.36
CA PHE A 766 8.53 56.15 9.15
C PHE A 766 9.63 56.51 8.14
N PRO A 767 10.22 55.54 7.43
CA PRO A 767 11.11 55.84 6.32
C PRO A 767 10.37 56.54 5.17
N ASN A 768 11.03 57.47 4.49
CA ASN A 768 10.58 58.05 3.21
C ASN A 768 9.18 58.70 3.21
N VAL A 769 8.82 59.43 4.26
CA VAL A 769 7.63 60.31 4.19
C VAL A 769 7.96 61.50 3.30
N HIS A 770 7.49 61.50 2.05
CA HIS A 770 7.53 62.71 1.21
C HIS A 770 6.47 63.69 1.69
N GLY A 771 6.91 64.80 2.31
CA GLY A 771 6.04 65.88 2.75
C GLY A 771 6.19 66.30 4.22
N MET A 772 7.43 66.31 4.75
CA MET A 772 7.81 67.25 5.81
C MET A 772 8.80 68.25 5.26
#